data_AF-A0AA48QX46-F1
#
_entry.id   AF-A0AA48QX46-F1
#
_cell.length_a   1.000
_cell.length_b   1.000
_cell.length_c   1.000
_cell.angle_alpha   90.00
_cell.angle_beta   90.00
_cell.angle_gamma   90.00
#
_symmetry.space_group_name_H-M   'P 1'
#
loop_
_entity.id
_entity.type
_entity.pdbx_description
1 polymer ?
#
loop_
_entity_poly.entity_id
_entity_poly.type
_entity_poly.pdbx_seq_one_letter_code
_entity_poly.pdbx_strand_id
1 'polypeptide(L)'
;MFVSDYLTLGSGRKIYYAHSAPATPSTKAPVVAIHGLGGSSAFWLPALECSGLTKDRDVYAYDMDGHGQSDYSGREPDIQNYIDDIGDVLDKLNLSRVILAGHSMNGTITSLFTEKNSDRVEQLILLHPVRNLPPAVKENMKGRAKAASTAKGLSGIANAVASTAVAKVVAASDFATCAFIRDLVATTKPEAYAAACLALSKAPSVDGSKTPIPVHIIGGAEDYLGSPDAVRQWAAEIPNGKGSVVVLENVGHWGAVEAPAKVGRCIAMAVAPTSYDILMGTFRSPYLYTITFDVLARKLNLRTVNEASGGHNWLDVSPDGKTLYATVWGEPPKLTSYDIVHGGEYATTKISRNVPSKFMSGYVCSNNKAMYSACGPQVDTFLVDDNGTLLDQPAVQNFNLLNGQEKNKANGTMDFGGLRHGGHSADLSPDGTKLYVADIGRNCVWMYHVDRETGLLTEASKNIATRPHDGPRHAWPHPNGRIVYSLQEHSSYVDAFRLTDDSKLEFIEGGCIIPDEKDHDKFWADEVRLSPMADVVFGSTRGLEKATLGYVTAWNLRPDGTFASTEATHRFQTRTSGGWANAIAVCPNLGPKGEVFMTLTDSEEGFVQMLAYTSDKGFEVVDELKLSTEQELVMCATTVWL
;
A
#
# COMPACT_ATOMS: atom_id res chain seq x y z
N MET A 1 -13.02 -6.03 -6.75
CA MET A 1 -14.46 -5.68 -6.72
C MET A 1 -15.17 -6.80 -5.99
N PHE A 2 -16.01 -6.48 -5.01
CA PHE A 2 -16.72 -7.49 -4.22
C PHE A 2 -17.87 -8.12 -5.03
N VAL A 3 -17.94 -9.44 -5.00
CA VAL A 3 -19.10 -10.25 -5.40
C VAL A 3 -19.82 -10.74 -4.16
N SER A 4 -21.09 -11.13 -4.29
CA SER A 4 -21.87 -11.62 -3.15
C SER A 4 -22.55 -12.94 -3.43
N ASP A 5 -22.74 -13.73 -2.37
CA ASP A 5 -23.38 -15.03 -2.41
C ASP A 5 -23.93 -15.41 -1.01
N TYR A 6 -24.51 -16.62 -0.90
CA TYR A 6 -25.06 -17.16 0.33
C TYR A 6 -24.44 -18.52 0.69
N LEU A 7 -24.05 -18.65 1.96
CA LEU A 7 -23.73 -19.92 2.58
C LEU A 7 -25.00 -20.54 3.16
N THR A 8 -25.09 -21.86 3.14
CA THR A 8 -26.18 -22.59 3.82
C THR A 8 -25.65 -23.26 5.08
N LEU A 9 -26.13 -22.81 6.25
CA LEU A 9 -25.77 -23.35 7.56
C LEU A 9 -26.90 -24.23 8.13
N GLY A 10 -26.53 -25.24 8.91
CA GLY A 10 -27.46 -26.11 9.65
C GLY A 10 -28.63 -26.62 8.81
N SER A 11 -29.87 -26.38 9.29
CA SER A 11 -31.13 -26.83 8.69
C SER A 11 -31.57 -26.07 7.42
N GLY A 12 -30.65 -25.42 6.72
CA GLY A 12 -30.95 -24.68 5.47
C GLY A 12 -30.93 -23.15 5.61
N ARG A 13 -30.47 -22.61 6.73
CA ARG A 13 -30.41 -21.17 6.99
C ARG A 13 -29.37 -20.52 6.06
N LYS A 14 -29.78 -19.47 5.33
CA LYS A 14 -28.86 -18.74 4.44
C LYS A 14 -28.13 -17.61 5.18
N ILE A 15 -26.81 -17.58 5.04
CA ILE A 15 -25.94 -16.51 5.52
C ILE A 15 -25.35 -15.79 4.31
N TYR A 16 -25.66 -14.51 4.18
CA TYR A 16 -25.12 -13.68 3.10
C TYR A 16 -23.67 -13.29 3.38
N TYR A 17 -22.86 -13.27 2.34
CA TYR A 17 -21.52 -12.68 2.39
C TYR A 17 -21.17 -11.96 1.09
N ALA A 18 -20.29 -10.98 1.23
CA ALA A 18 -19.56 -10.37 0.15
C ALA A 18 -18.10 -10.81 0.22
N HIS A 19 -17.48 -11.05 -0.94
CA HIS A 19 -16.11 -11.51 -1.06
C HIS A 19 -15.39 -10.82 -2.22
N SER A 20 -14.11 -10.52 -2.05
CA SER A 20 -13.21 -10.14 -3.12
C SER A 20 -11.99 -11.04 -3.08
N ALA A 21 -11.61 -11.57 -4.24
CA ALA A 21 -10.37 -12.31 -4.44
C ALA A 21 -9.41 -11.53 -5.35
N PRO A 22 -8.10 -11.67 -5.14
CA PRO A 22 -7.11 -11.20 -6.10
C PRO A 22 -7.20 -11.98 -7.43
N ALA A 23 -6.69 -11.38 -8.51
CA ALA A 23 -6.69 -12.02 -9.83
C ALA A 23 -5.84 -13.30 -9.88
N THR A 24 -4.80 -13.36 -9.07
CA THR A 24 -3.95 -14.55 -8.85
C THR A 24 -4.23 -15.10 -7.46
N PRO A 25 -4.39 -16.43 -7.28
CA PRO A 25 -4.63 -17.03 -5.97
C PRO A 25 -3.62 -16.58 -4.91
N SER A 26 -4.11 -16.15 -3.75
CA SER A 26 -3.27 -15.70 -2.65
C SER A 26 -2.85 -16.88 -1.76
N THR A 27 -1.63 -16.80 -1.22
CA THR A 27 -1.18 -17.66 -0.12
C THR A 27 -1.27 -16.96 1.24
N LYS A 28 -1.68 -15.68 1.28
CA LYS A 28 -1.84 -14.91 2.51
C LYS A 28 -3.15 -15.30 3.19
N ALA A 29 -3.16 -15.33 4.53
CA ALA A 29 -4.37 -15.67 5.28
C ALA A 29 -5.53 -14.73 4.92
N PRO A 30 -6.73 -15.23 4.60
CA PRO A 30 -7.88 -14.40 4.24
C PRO A 30 -8.33 -13.51 5.41
N VAL A 31 -8.88 -12.34 5.11
CA VAL A 31 -9.55 -11.48 6.10
C VAL A 31 -11.04 -11.81 6.11
N VAL A 32 -11.63 -12.04 7.29
CA VAL A 32 -13.06 -12.25 7.47
C VAL A 32 -13.61 -11.20 8.43
N ALA A 33 -14.46 -10.30 7.93
CA ALA A 33 -14.98 -9.16 8.67
C ALA A 33 -16.47 -9.32 9.03
N ILE A 34 -16.81 -8.99 10.29
CA ILE A 34 -18.16 -9.17 10.84
C ILE A 34 -18.63 -7.84 11.44
N HIS A 35 -19.77 -7.36 10.95
CA HIS A 35 -20.33 -6.06 11.33
C HIS A 35 -20.89 -6.05 12.76
N GLY A 36 -21.31 -4.89 13.25
CA GLY A 36 -21.88 -4.73 14.60
C GLY A 36 -23.40 -4.94 14.64
N LEU A 37 -24.00 -4.81 15.83
CA LEU A 37 -25.45 -4.88 16.03
C LEU A 37 -26.21 -3.91 15.10
N GLY A 38 -27.15 -4.43 14.31
CA GLY A 38 -27.91 -3.63 13.32
C GLY A 38 -27.14 -3.22 12.08
N GLY A 39 -25.94 -3.77 11.86
CA GLY A 39 -25.18 -3.55 10.62
C GLY A 39 -25.48 -4.60 9.55
N SER A 40 -24.69 -4.55 8.49
CA SER A 40 -24.51 -5.60 7.49
C SER A 40 -23.05 -5.55 6.99
N SER A 41 -22.64 -6.50 6.16
CA SER A 41 -21.36 -6.54 5.44
C SER A 41 -21.04 -5.22 4.73
N ALA A 42 -22.06 -4.48 4.27
CA ALA A 42 -21.89 -3.16 3.64
C ALA A 42 -21.21 -2.11 4.56
N PHE A 43 -21.22 -2.33 5.88
CA PHE A 43 -20.44 -1.54 6.85
C PHE A 43 -18.94 -1.58 6.56
N TRP A 44 -18.41 -2.74 6.17
CA TRP A 44 -16.98 -2.98 6.02
C TRP A 44 -16.43 -2.67 4.64
N LEU A 45 -17.25 -2.84 3.59
CA LEU A 45 -16.76 -2.83 2.20
C LEU A 45 -15.95 -1.59 1.82
N PRO A 46 -16.37 -0.34 2.18
CA PRO A 46 -15.58 0.84 1.84
C PRO A 46 -14.20 0.85 2.53
N ALA A 47 -14.12 0.49 3.82
CA ALA A 47 -12.86 0.44 4.55
C ALA A 47 -11.95 -0.70 4.07
N LEU A 48 -12.52 -1.87 3.74
CA LEU A 48 -11.76 -3.00 3.19
C LEU A 48 -11.21 -2.67 1.79
N GLU A 49 -11.96 -1.98 0.94
CA GLU A 49 -11.45 -1.51 -0.36
C GLU A 49 -10.32 -0.49 -0.15
N CYS A 50 -10.51 0.50 0.74
CA CYS A 50 -9.48 1.47 1.08
C CYS A 50 -8.22 0.86 1.70
N SER A 51 -8.29 -0.34 2.29
CA SER A 51 -7.12 -1.03 2.83
C SER A 51 -6.16 -1.55 1.75
N GLY A 52 -6.62 -1.67 0.50
CA GLY A 52 -5.83 -2.20 -0.61
C GLY A 52 -5.62 -3.72 -0.59
N LEU A 53 -6.07 -4.42 0.46
CA LEU A 53 -5.85 -5.87 0.64
C LEU A 53 -6.53 -6.72 -0.42
N THR A 54 -7.58 -6.23 -1.08
CA THR A 54 -8.31 -6.96 -2.13
C THR A 54 -7.45 -7.26 -3.36
N LYS A 55 -6.25 -6.64 -3.47
CA LYS A 55 -5.31 -6.83 -4.58
C LYS A 55 -4.48 -8.11 -4.47
N ASP A 56 -4.21 -8.57 -3.25
CA ASP A 56 -3.26 -9.67 -3.01
C ASP A 56 -3.72 -10.65 -1.92
N ARG A 57 -4.94 -10.49 -1.39
CA ARG A 57 -5.51 -11.31 -0.33
C ARG A 57 -7.00 -11.49 -0.52
N ASP A 58 -7.50 -12.68 -0.19
CA ASP A 58 -8.93 -12.93 -0.07
C ASP A 58 -9.56 -12.14 1.08
N VAL A 59 -10.64 -11.43 0.80
CA VAL A 59 -11.33 -10.60 1.79
C VAL A 59 -12.83 -10.90 1.77
N TYR A 60 -13.37 -11.27 2.93
CA TYR A 60 -14.77 -11.60 3.15
C TYR A 60 -15.39 -10.63 4.15
N ALA A 61 -16.65 -10.28 3.93
CA ALA A 61 -17.50 -9.64 4.93
C ALA A 61 -18.86 -10.32 4.90
N TYR A 62 -19.34 -10.84 6.04
CA TYR A 62 -20.60 -11.56 6.09
C TYR A 62 -21.62 -10.93 7.05
N ASP A 63 -22.89 -11.19 6.76
CA ASP A 63 -24.02 -10.73 7.55
C ASP A 63 -24.32 -11.77 8.63
N MET A 64 -24.23 -11.39 9.90
CA MET A 64 -24.55 -12.30 11.00
C MET A 64 -26.05 -12.69 11.01
N ASP A 65 -26.41 -13.72 11.79
CA ASP A 65 -27.78 -14.22 11.88
C ASP A 65 -28.84 -13.11 12.01
N GLY A 66 -29.81 -13.11 11.10
CA GLY A 66 -30.94 -12.18 11.03
C GLY A 66 -30.61 -10.73 10.66
N HIS A 67 -29.36 -10.42 10.34
CA HIS A 67 -28.92 -9.09 9.92
C HIS A 67 -28.71 -9.01 8.41
N GLY A 68 -28.78 -7.79 7.88
CA GLY A 68 -28.69 -7.52 6.44
C GLY A 68 -29.54 -8.50 5.62
N GLN A 69 -28.89 -9.24 4.73
CA GLN A 69 -29.52 -10.20 3.84
C GLN A 69 -29.54 -11.64 4.38
N SER A 70 -28.94 -11.92 5.54
CA SER A 70 -28.97 -13.24 6.16
C SER A 70 -30.33 -13.60 6.75
N ASP A 71 -30.71 -14.87 6.67
CA ASP A 71 -31.88 -15.41 7.35
C ASP A 71 -31.75 -15.27 8.87
N TYR A 72 -32.88 -15.26 9.56
CA TYR A 72 -32.92 -15.28 11.03
C TYR A 72 -33.24 -16.68 11.53
N SER A 73 -32.36 -17.24 12.36
CA SER A 73 -32.49 -18.61 12.87
C SER A 73 -33.66 -18.82 13.84
N GLY A 74 -34.11 -17.76 14.53
CA GLY A 74 -35.09 -17.88 15.61
C GLY A 74 -34.58 -18.63 16.85
N ARG A 75 -33.26 -18.91 16.95
CA ARG A 75 -32.64 -19.54 18.11
C ARG A 75 -32.73 -18.64 19.34
N GLU A 76 -32.59 -19.25 20.51
CA GLU A 76 -32.51 -18.51 21.77
C GLU A 76 -31.43 -17.42 21.70
N PRO A 77 -31.67 -16.23 22.29
CA PRO A 77 -30.73 -15.12 22.27
C PRO A 77 -29.58 -15.39 23.24
N ASP A 78 -28.61 -16.14 22.74
CA ASP A 78 -27.34 -16.51 23.37
C ASP A 78 -26.17 -16.09 22.48
N ILE A 79 -25.13 -15.53 23.10
CA ILE A 79 -23.90 -15.13 22.41
C ILE A 79 -23.17 -16.33 21.80
N GLN A 80 -23.28 -17.52 22.42
CA GLN A 80 -22.62 -18.73 21.94
C GLN A 80 -23.11 -19.13 20.54
N ASN A 81 -24.39 -18.91 20.23
CA ASN A 81 -24.93 -19.18 18.88
C ASN A 81 -24.22 -18.37 17.79
N TYR A 82 -23.79 -17.13 18.08
CA TYR A 82 -23.04 -16.31 17.12
C TYR A 82 -21.56 -16.72 17.04
N ILE A 83 -20.98 -17.21 18.14
CA ILE A 83 -19.62 -17.77 18.16
C ILE A 83 -19.55 -19.04 17.30
N ASP A 84 -20.53 -19.93 17.46
CA ASP A 84 -20.61 -21.18 16.71
C ASP A 84 -20.80 -20.90 15.20
N ASP A 85 -21.62 -19.89 14.87
CA ASP A 85 -21.82 -19.46 13.48
C ASP A 85 -20.51 -19.00 12.81
N ILE A 86 -19.54 -18.42 13.53
CA ILE A 86 -18.22 -18.10 12.95
C ILE A 86 -17.54 -19.38 12.48
N GLY A 87 -17.49 -20.42 13.32
CA GLY A 87 -16.88 -21.70 12.96
C GLY A 87 -17.54 -22.31 11.73
N ASP A 88 -18.87 -22.37 11.72
CA ASP A 88 -19.65 -22.90 10.59
C ASP A 88 -19.40 -22.12 9.28
N VAL A 89 -19.34 -20.78 9.34
CA VAL A 89 -19.04 -19.95 8.17
C VAL A 89 -17.64 -20.23 7.64
N LEU A 90 -16.63 -20.25 8.52
CA LEU A 90 -15.25 -20.53 8.11
C LEU A 90 -15.12 -21.93 7.49
N ASP A 91 -15.81 -22.92 8.05
CA ASP A 91 -15.81 -24.29 7.54
C ASP A 91 -16.49 -24.39 6.17
N LYS A 92 -17.62 -23.69 5.97
CA LYS A 92 -18.32 -23.65 4.68
C LYS A 92 -17.54 -22.93 3.59
N LEU A 93 -16.72 -21.95 3.97
CA LEU A 93 -15.80 -21.26 3.06
C LEU A 93 -14.48 -22.02 2.87
N ASN A 94 -14.29 -23.17 3.54
CA ASN A 94 -13.04 -23.94 3.55
C ASN A 94 -11.81 -23.14 4.04
N LEU A 95 -12.02 -22.23 5.00
CA LEU A 95 -10.97 -21.39 5.55
C LEU A 95 -10.46 -22.00 6.86
N SER A 96 -9.30 -22.62 6.83
CA SER A 96 -8.70 -23.26 8.01
C SER A 96 -8.11 -22.25 9.00
N ARG A 97 -7.52 -21.16 8.48
CA ARG A 97 -6.86 -20.12 9.27
C ARG A 97 -7.07 -18.73 8.65
N VAL A 98 -7.53 -17.77 9.45
CA VAL A 98 -7.96 -16.43 8.96
C VAL A 98 -7.44 -15.29 9.82
N ILE A 99 -7.45 -14.08 9.27
CA ILE A 99 -7.45 -12.83 10.04
C ILE A 99 -8.91 -12.47 10.29
N LEU A 100 -9.31 -12.37 11.55
CA LEU A 100 -10.70 -12.14 11.93
C LEU A 100 -10.89 -10.68 12.33
N ALA A 101 -11.86 -9.99 11.74
CA ALA A 101 -12.17 -8.59 12.03
C ALA A 101 -13.58 -8.43 12.62
N GLY A 102 -13.68 -7.91 13.84
CA GLY A 102 -14.96 -7.76 14.55
C GLY A 102 -15.26 -6.31 14.89
N HIS A 103 -16.47 -5.85 14.55
CA HIS A 103 -16.96 -4.52 14.94
C HIS A 103 -17.92 -4.60 16.15
N SER A 104 -17.74 -3.73 17.14
CA SER A 104 -18.70 -3.54 18.24
C SER A 104 -19.03 -4.84 18.99
N MET A 105 -20.28 -5.29 18.96
CA MET A 105 -20.73 -6.59 19.46
C MET A 105 -19.88 -7.76 18.93
N ASN A 106 -19.50 -7.72 17.64
CA ASN A 106 -18.65 -8.75 17.07
C ASN A 106 -17.19 -8.62 17.52
N GLY A 107 -16.77 -7.50 18.11
CA GLY A 107 -15.52 -7.45 18.86
C GLY A 107 -15.52 -8.39 20.07
N THR A 108 -16.66 -8.52 20.76
CA THR A 108 -16.84 -9.53 21.83
C THR A 108 -16.82 -10.94 21.26
N ILE A 109 -17.64 -11.21 20.24
CA ILE A 109 -17.86 -12.56 19.69
C ILE A 109 -16.57 -13.12 19.07
N THR A 110 -15.89 -12.33 18.24
CA THR A 110 -14.64 -12.75 17.59
C THR A 110 -13.51 -12.97 18.60
N SER A 111 -13.44 -12.18 19.67
CA SER A 111 -12.48 -12.41 20.76
C SER A 111 -12.76 -13.74 21.48
N LEU A 112 -14.03 -14.00 21.85
CA LEU A 112 -14.41 -15.25 22.52
C LEU A 112 -14.22 -16.49 21.63
N PHE A 113 -14.45 -16.36 20.32
CA PHE A 113 -14.11 -17.39 19.34
C PHE A 113 -12.60 -17.66 19.33
N THR A 114 -11.80 -16.60 19.29
CA THR A 114 -10.34 -16.67 19.23
C THR A 114 -9.72 -17.29 20.49
N GLU A 115 -10.24 -16.98 21.69
CA GLU A 115 -9.77 -17.58 22.95
C GLU A 115 -9.81 -19.12 22.93
N LYS A 116 -10.78 -19.70 22.21
CA LYS A 116 -10.97 -21.16 22.10
C LYS A 116 -10.38 -21.76 20.82
N ASN A 117 -10.15 -20.96 19.78
CA ASN A 117 -9.78 -21.41 18.43
C ASN A 117 -8.56 -20.62 17.88
N SER A 118 -7.58 -20.33 18.73
CA SER A 118 -6.41 -19.50 18.36
C SER A 118 -5.54 -20.09 17.24
N ASP A 119 -5.64 -21.39 16.99
CA ASP A 119 -5.02 -22.09 15.86
C ASP A 119 -5.66 -21.70 14.51
N ARG A 120 -6.96 -21.37 14.54
CA ARG A 120 -7.73 -20.92 13.37
C ARG A 120 -7.67 -19.42 13.10
N VAL A 121 -7.11 -18.64 14.02
CA VAL A 121 -7.04 -17.18 13.89
C VAL A 121 -5.59 -16.74 13.91
N GLU A 122 -5.10 -16.23 12.78
CA GLU A 122 -3.75 -15.69 12.65
C GLU A 122 -3.59 -14.38 13.43
N GLN A 123 -4.59 -13.52 13.32
CA GLN A 123 -4.62 -12.20 13.94
C GLN A 123 -6.08 -11.73 14.11
N LEU A 124 -6.30 -10.95 15.17
CA LEU A 124 -7.60 -10.33 15.46
C LEU A 124 -7.54 -8.82 15.22
N ILE A 125 -8.49 -8.29 14.45
CA ILE A 125 -8.70 -6.85 14.25
C ILE A 125 -10.01 -6.46 14.92
N LEU A 126 -9.96 -5.51 15.84
CA LEU A 126 -11.10 -5.10 16.64
C LEU A 126 -11.42 -3.64 16.36
N LEU A 127 -12.56 -3.36 15.73
CA LEU A 127 -13.02 -2.01 15.46
C LEU A 127 -14.12 -1.61 16.46
N HIS A 128 -13.92 -0.53 17.21
CA HIS A 128 -14.87 -0.05 18.22
C HIS A 128 -15.40 -1.18 19.14
N PRO A 129 -14.55 -2.09 19.65
CA PRO A 129 -15.03 -3.35 20.21
C PRO A 129 -15.71 -3.16 21.56
N VAL A 130 -16.75 -3.97 21.82
CA VAL A 130 -17.36 -4.06 23.14
C VAL A 130 -16.60 -5.12 23.96
N ARG A 131 -15.95 -4.71 25.04
CA ARG A 131 -15.24 -5.63 25.95
C ARG A 131 -16.13 -6.20 27.04
N ASN A 132 -16.87 -5.31 27.69
CA ASN A 132 -17.78 -5.58 28.79
C ASN A 132 -18.88 -4.51 28.78
N LEU A 133 -20.12 -4.91 29.00
CA LEU A 133 -21.22 -3.97 29.21
C LEU A 133 -21.42 -3.73 30.72
N PRO A 134 -21.31 -2.47 31.20
CA PRO A 134 -21.70 -2.13 32.57
C PRO A 134 -23.16 -2.53 32.85
N PRO A 135 -23.53 -2.82 34.10
CA PRO A 135 -24.88 -3.27 34.45
C PRO A 135 -26.01 -2.37 33.91
N ALA A 136 -25.84 -1.04 33.96
CA ALA A 136 -26.79 -0.08 33.41
C ALA A 136 -26.94 -0.22 31.88
N VAL A 137 -25.84 -0.47 31.16
CA VAL A 137 -25.87 -0.66 29.70
C VAL A 137 -26.50 -2.02 29.35
N LYS A 138 -26.28 -3.06 30.16
CA LYS A 138 -26.99 -4.36 30.01
C LYS A 138 -28.50 -4.19 30.13
N GLU A 139 -28.97 -3.40 31.09
CA GLU A 139 -30.40 -3.12 31.24
C GLU A 139 -30.94 -2.27 30.07
N ASN A 140 -30.18 -1.28 29.61
CA ASN A 140 -30.52 -0.51 28.40
C ASN A 140 -30.62 -1.41 27.16
N MET A 141 -29.79 -2.45 27.02
CA MET A 141 -29.89 -3.42 25.93
C MET A 141 -31.19 -4.22 25.98
N LYS A 142 -31.67 -4.61 27.18
CA LYS A 142 -32.99 -5.27 27.31
C LYS A 142 -34.13 -4.33 26.94
N GLY A 143 -34.06 -3.07 27.39
CA GLY A 143 -35.03 -2.03 27.02
C GLY A 143 -35.05 -1.79 25.50
N ARG A 144 -33.86 -1.74 24.88
CA ARG A 144 -33.67 -1.61 23.43
C ARG A 144 -34.24 -2.81 22.68
N ALA A 145 -34.05 -4.03 23.18
CA ALA A 145 -34.66 -5.23 22.60
C ALA A 145 -36.20 -5.15 22.61
N LYS A 146 -36.79 -4.70 23.73
CA LYS A 146 -38.24 -4.51 23.83
C LYS A 146 -38.74 -3.46 22.83
N ALA A 147 -38.03 -2.34 22.68
CA ALA A 147 -38.40 -1.30 21.72
C ALA A 147 -38.25 -1.79 20.27
N ALA A 148 -37.20 -2.55 19.97
CA ALA A 148 -36.94 -3.08 18.63
C ALA A 148 -37.95 -4.14 18.16
N SER A 149 -38.80 -4.68 19.04
CA SER A 149 -39.83 -5.69 18.69
C SER A 149 -40.90 -5.22 17.68
N THR A 150 -40.84 -3.96 17.24
CA THR A 150 -41.72 -3.42 16.19
C THR A 150 -40.90 -2.62 15.19
N ALA A 151 -41.32 -2.60 13.92
CA ALA A 151 -40.67 -1.79 12.87
C ALA A 151 -40.57 -0.30 13.23
N LYS A 152 -41.62 0.27 13.86
CA LYS A 152 -41.62 1.66 14.31
C LYS A 152 -40.58 1.91 15.42
N GLY A 153 -40.48 0.98 16.37
CA GLY A 153 -39.49 1.09 17.45
C GLY A 153 -38.07 0.93 16.94
N LEU A 154 -37.82 0.00 16.03
CA LEU A 154 -36.52 -0.16 15.35
C LEU A 154 -36.15 1.09 14.54
N SER A 155 -37.10 1.67 13.80
CA SER A 155 -36.87 2.94 13.09
C SER A 155 -36.51 4.09 14.04
N GLY A 156 -37.16 4.17 15.20
CA GLY A 156 -36.80 5.13 16.26
C GLY A 156 -35.38 4.92 16.78
N ILE A 157 -34.98 3.66 16.99
CA ILE A 157 -33.61 3.29 17.38
C ILE A 157 -32.62 3.70 16.28
N ALA A 158 -32.92 3.41 15.01
CA ALA A 158 -32.08 3.77 13.88
C ALA A 158 -31.84 5.29 13.79
N ASN A 159 -32.88 6.10 13.99
CA ASN A 159 -32.77 7.57 14.04
C ASN A 159 -31.86 8.04 15.18
N ALA A 160 -31.95 7.41 16.35
CA ALA A 160 -31.10 7.74 17.48
C ALA A 160 -29.64 7.33 17.20
N VAL A 161 -29.39 6.13 16.66
CA VAL A 161 -28.03 5.67 16.31
C VAL A 161 -27.37 6.61 15.32
N ALA A 162 -28.06 6.92 14.22
CA ALA A 162 -27.51 7.75 13.15
C ALA A 162 -27.14 9.18 13.59
N SER A 163 -27.71 9.67 14.70
CA SER A 163 -27.44 11.01 15.22
C SER A 163 -26.53 11.04 16.46
N THR A 164 -26.41 9.93 17.20
CA THR A 164 -25.70 9.90 18.50
C THR A 164 -24.52 8.93 18.57
N ALA A 165 -24.44 7.98 17.63
CA ALA A 165 -23.38 6.96 17.59
C ALA A 165 -22.25 7.32 16.60
N VAL A 166 -22.29 8.51 16.01
CA VAL A 166 -21.27 9.02 15.08
C VAL A 166 -20.53 10.21 15.71
N ALA A 167 -19.38 10.58 15.16
CA ALA A 167 -18.66 11.77 15.55
C ALA A 167 -19.52 13.02 15.34
N LYS A 168 -19.32 14.04 16.19
CA LYS A 168 -20.08 15.29 16.13
C LYS A 168 -19.96 15.98 14.78
N VAL A 169 -18.78 15.94 14.16
CA VAL A 169 -18.56 16.53 12.83
C VAL A 169 -19.38 15.82 11.76
N VAL A 170 -19.48 14.48 11.82
CA VAL A 170 -20.28 13.68 10.89
C VAL A 170 -21.76 13.98 11.09
N ALA A 171 -22.25 13.94 12.33
CA ALA A 171 -23.64 14.26 12.66
C ALA A 171 -24.07 15.67 12.18
N ALA A 172 -23.14 16.63 12.20
CA ALA A 172 -23.41 18.01 11.84
C ALA A 172 -23.31 18.31 10.32
N SER A 173 -22.58 17.50 9.55
CA SER A 173 -22.20 17.88 8.18
C SER A 173 -22.29 16.78 7.13
N ASP A 174 -22.32 15.50 7.52
CA ASP A 174 -22.38 14.37 6.59
C ASP A 174 -23.68 13.57 6.75
N PHE A 175 -24.77 14.18 6.26
CA PHE A 175 -26.10 13.58 6.31
C PHE A 175 -26.22 12.29 5.48
N ALA A 176 -25.36 12.09 4.47
CA ALA A 176 -25.36 10.88 3.65
C ALA A 176 -24.86 9.68 4.48
N THR A 177 -23.74 9.85 5.19
CA THR A 177 -23.23 8.86 6.15
C THR A 177 -24.26 8.55 7.24
N CYS A 178 -24.85 9.57 7.85
CA CYS A 178 -25.91 9.37 8.85
C CYS A 178 -27.13 8.62 8.28
N ALA A 179 -27.58 8.97 7.08
CA ALA A 179 -28.71 8.30 6.43
C ALA A 179 -28.42 6.84 6.09
N PHE A 180 -27.20 6.53 5.65
CA PHE A 180 -26.76 5.16 5.38
C PHE A 180 -26.71 4.33 6.67
N ILE A 181 -26.14 4.86 7.76
CA ILE A 181 -26.15 4.19 9.07
C ILE A 181 -27.58 3.94 9.57
N ARG A 182 -28.47 4.93 9.42
CA ARG A 182 -29.89 4.77 9.75
C ARG A 182 -30.50 3.61 8.96
N ASP A 183 -30.24 3.55 7.66
CA ASP A 183 -30.81 2.54 6.78
C ASP A 183 -30.35 1.12 7.15
N LEU A 184 -29.06 0.92 7.42
CA LEU A 184 -28.51 -0.35 7.90
C LEU A 184 -29.27 -0.87 9.14
N VAL A 185 -29.48 0.01 10.12
CA VAL A 185 -30.17 -0.37 11.37
C VAL A 185 -31.66 -0.60 11.12
N ALA A 186 -32.32 0.27 10.36
CA ALA A 186 -33.76 0.23 10.14
C ALA A 186 -34.22 -0.97 9.30
N THR A 187 -33.33 -1.51 8.45
CA THR A 187 -33.61 -2.64 7.55
C THR A 187 -33.27 -4.01 8.18
N THR A 188 -32.70 -4.02 9.38
CA THR A 188 -32.52 -5.27 10.15
C THR A 188 -33.87 -5.86 10.54
N LYS A 189 -33.99 -7.19 10.58
CA LYS A 189 -35.22 -7.86 11.03
C LYS A 189 -35.48 -7.49 12.51
N PRO A 190 -36.65 -6.91 12.88
CA PRO A 190 -36.93 -6.46 14.24
C PRO A 190 -36.66 -7.50 15.34
N GLU A 191 -37.09 -8.74 15.10
CA GLU A 191 -36.93 -9.87 16.02
C GLU A 191 -35.46 -10.26 16.19
N ALA A 192 -34.69 -10.26 15.10
CA ALA A 192 -33.26 -10.55 15.12
C ALA A 192 -32.47 -9.47 15.86
N TYR A 193 -32.81 -8.19 15.62
CA TYR A 193 -32.21 -7.08 16.34
C TYR A 193 -32.45 -7.20 17.85
N ALA A 194 -33.70 -7.49 18.23
CA ALA A 194 -34.07 -7.71 19.63
C ALA A 194 -33.32 -8.90 20.24
N ALA A 195 -33.22 -10.02 19.52
CA ALA A 195 -32.48 -11.19 19.97
C ALA A 195 -30.98 -10.91 20.17
N ALA A 196 -30.35 -10.18 19.24
CA ALA A 196 -28.95 -9.77 19.36
C ALA A 196 -28.71 -8.82 20.54
N CYS A 197 -29.61 -7.86 20.80
CA CYS A 197 -29.57 -7.03 22.01
C CYS A 197 -29.63 -7.88 23.29
N LEU A 198 -30.51 -8.87 23.35
CA LEU A 198 -30.65 -9.77 24.51
C LEU A 198 -29.41 -10.65 24.68
N ALA A 199 -28.87 -11.21 23.60
CA ALA A 199 -27.65 -12.02 23.62
C ALA A 199 -26.46 -11.20 24.14
N LEU A 200 -26.27 -9.98 23.62
CA LEU A 200 -25.20 -9.09 24.07
C LEU A 200 -25.35 -8.67 25.54
N SER A 201 -26.58 -8.49 26.04
CA SER A 201 -26.81 -8.17 27.46
C SER A 201 -26.35 -9.29 28.41
N LYS A 202 -26.30 -10.53 27.92
CA LYS A 202 -25.86 -11.73 28.66
C LYS A 202 -24.39 -12.09 28.41
N ALA A 203 -23.74 -11.45 27.43
CA ALA A 203 -22.38 -11.80 27.05
C ALA A 203 -21.40 -11.68 28.24
N PRO A 204 -20.44 -12.61 28.36
CA PRO A 204 -19.38 -12.52 29.35
C PRO A 204 -18.43 -11.37 28.97
N SER A 205 -17.66 -10.89 29.95
CA SER A 205 -16.54 -9.99 29.68
C SER A 205 -15.44 -10.75 28.94
N VAL A 206 -14.78 -10.08 28.00
CA VAL A 206 -13.58 -10.59 27.34
C VAL A 206 -12.34 -10.30 28.20
N ASP A 207 -11.46 -11.29 28.29
CA ASP A 207 -10.18 -11.21 29.00
C ASP A 207 -9.03 -11.23 27.99
N GLY A 208 -8.46 -10.04 27.71
CA GLY A 208 -7.39 -9.89 26.73
C GLY A 208 -6.16 -10.75 27.01
N SER A 209 -5.89 -11.06 28.29
CA SER A 209 -4.76 -11.89 28.69
C SER A 209 -4.86 -13.34 28.19
N LYS A 210 -6.06 -13.79 27.79
CA LYS A 210 -6.32 -15.13 27.23
C LYS A 210 -6.17 -15.21 25.72
N THR A 211 -5.85 -14.11 25.04
CA THR A 211 -5.70 -14.09 23.57
C THR A 211 -4.22 -14.21 23.20
N PRO A 212 -3.71 -15.39 22.76
CA PRO A 212 -2.27 -15.61 22.58
C PRO A 212 -1.71 -15.09 21.25
N ILE A 213 -2.59 -14.56 20.39
CA ILE A 213 -2.28 -14.10 19.03
C ILE A 213 -2.17 -12.57 18.95
N PRO A 214 -1.61 -12.02 17.86
CA PRO A 214 -1.67 -10.58 17.59
C PRO A 214 -3.10 -10.03 17.60
N VAL A 215 -3.27 -8.86 18.25
CA VAL A 215 -4.53 -8.12 18.29
C VAL A 215 -4.28 -6.66 17.94
N HIS A 216 -5.01 -6.14 16.95
CA HIS A 216 -4.99 -4.73 16.59
C HIS A 216 -6.34 -4.08 16.88
N ILE A 217 -6.36 -3.10 17.77
CA ILE A 217 -7.59 -2.39 18.18
C ILE A 217 -7.67 -1.02 17.52
N ILE A 218 -8.76 -0.76 16.82
CA ILE A 218 -9.06 0.53 16.19
C ILE A 218 -10.20 1.16 16.98
N GLY A 219 -9.90 2.21 17.73
CA GLY A 219 -10.87 2.99 18.51
C GLY A 219 -11.20 4.33 17.87
N GLY A 220 -12.29 4.95 18.33
CA GLY A 220 -12.67 6.32 17.97
C GLY A 220 -12.56 7.24 19.17
N ALA A 221 -12.05 8.45 18.98
CA ALA A 221 -11.97 9.45 20.04
C ALA A 221 -13.36 9.86 20.58
N GLU A 222 -14.40 9.75 19.74
CA GLU A 222 -15.79 10.08 20.08
C GLU A 222 -16.68 8.84 20.24
N ASP A 223 -16.10 7.65 20.35
CA ASP A 223 -16.86 6.42 20.61
C ASP A 223 -17.40 6.41 22.04
N TYR A 224 -18.72 6.39 22.18
CA TYR A 224 -19.40 6.43 23.46
C TYR A 224 -19.45 5.07 24.17
N LEU A 225 -19.16 3.96 23.47
CA LEU A 225 -19.17 2.60 24.03
C LEU A 225 -17.80 2.16 24.56
N GLY A 226 -16.72 2.61 23.92
CA GLY A 226 -15.34 2.30 24.31
C GLY A 226 -14.49 3.55 24.31
N SER A 227 -14.12 4.05 25.50
CA SER A 227 -13.23 5.19 25.61
C SER A 227 -11.83 4.86 25.05
N PRO A 228 -11.08 5.87 24.56
CA PRO A 228 -9.68 5.70 24.15
C PRO A 228 -8.82 4.99 25.19
N ASP A 229 -8.99 5.30 26.48
CA ASP A 229 -8.24 4.66 27.55
C ASP A 229 -8.60 3.19 27.72
N ALA A 230 -9.89 2.83 27.58
CA ALA A 230 -10.34 1.46 27.70
C ALA A 230 -9.77 0.57 26.58
N VAL A 231 -9.74 1.06 25.34
CA VAL A 231 -9.14 0.31 24.22
C VAL A 231 -7.62 0.22 24.33
N ARG A 232 -6.94 1.27 24.82
CA ARG A 232 -5.50 1.23 25.09
C ARG A 232 -5.16 0.23 26.19
N GLN A 233 -5.94 0.22 27.27
CA GLN A 233 -5.78 -0.75 28.35
C GLN A 233 -5.94 -2.18 27.83
N TRP A 234 -6.98 -2.44 27.02
CA TRP A 234 -7.18 -3.77 26.46
C TRP A 234 -6.01 -4.21 25.57
N ALA A 235 -5.51 -3.33 24.68
CA ALA A 235 -4.33 -3.66 23.87
C ALA A 235 -3.09 -3.97 24.74
N ALA A 236 -2.87 -3.24 25.83
CA ALA A 236 -1.75 -3.49 26.73
C ALA A 236 -1.84 -4.82 27.52
N GLU A 237 -3.04 -5.37 27.69
CA GLU A 237 -3.25 -6.66 28.37
C GLU A 237 -2.93 -7.87 27.48
N ILE A 238 -2.83 -7.68 26.16
CA ILE A 238 -2.53 -8.76 25.24
C ILE A 238 -1.10 -9.28 25.50
N PRO A 239 -0.91 -10.60 25.74
CA PRO A 239 0.37 -11.16 26.13
C PRO A 239 1.52 -10.88 25.15
N ASN A 240 2.75 -10.82 25.67
CA ASN A 240 3.99 -10.75 24.90
C ASN A 240 4.09 -9.53 23.96
N GLY A 241 3.41 -8.43 24.27
CA GLY A 241 3.43 -7.22 23.45
C GLY A 241 2.73 -7.38 22.09
N LYS A 242 1.86 -8.38 21.96
CA LYS A 242 1.12 -8.67 20.72
C LYS A 242 -0.12 -7.79 20.51
N GLY A 243 -0.42 -6.89 21.45
CA GLY A 243 -1.51 -5.93 21.33
C GLY A 243 -1.04 -4.57 20.81
N SER A 244 -1.79 -4.03 19.86
CA SER A 244 -1.58 -2.68 19.32
C SER A 244 -2.89 -1.92 19.22
N VAL A 245 -2.81 -0.59 19.23
CA VAL A 245 -4.00 0.27 19.24
C VAL A 245 -3.79 1.56 18.47
N VAL A 246 -4.78 1.94 17.66
CA VAL A 246 -4.90 3.26 17.03
C VAL A 246 -6.22 3.88 17.45
N VAL A 247 -6.20 5.13 17.88
CA VAL A 247 -7.42 5.91 18.21
C VAL A 247 -7.57 6.99 17.15
N LEU A 248 -8.71 6.97 16.45
CA LEU A 248 -9.00 7.88 15.35
C LEU A 248 -9.73 9.13 15.86
N GLU A 249 -9.13 10.29 15.62
CA GLU A 249 -9.75 11.58 15.89
C GLU A 249 -10.92 11.87 14.95
N ASN A 250 -11.96 12.50 15.49
CA ASN A 250 -13.22 12.81 14.81
C ASN A 250 -13.93 11.57 14.23
N VAL A 251 -13.86 10.45 14.95
CA VAL A 251 -14.54 9.20 14.59
C VAL A 251 -15.36 8.71 15.78
N GLY A 252 -16.65 8.42 15.53
CA GLY A 252 -17.59 7.86 16.50
C GLY A 252 -17.52 6.34 16.55
N HIS A 253 -18.67 5.69 16.69
CA HIS A 253 -18.77 4.22 16.81
C HIS A 253 -18.84 3.51 15.46
N TRP A 254 -19.22 4.19 14.38
CA TRP A 254 -19.43 3.60 13.05
C TRP A 254 -18.23 3.84 12.11
N GLY A 255 -17.01 3.72 12.64
CA GLY A 255 -15.79 4.21 11.99
C GLY A 255 -15.53 3.72 10.56
N ALA A 256 -15.90 2.49 10.20
CA ALA A 256 -15.71 2.00 8.83
C ALA A 256 -16.59 2.72 7.79
N VAL A 257 -17.68 3.34 8.24
CA VAL A 257 -18.56 4.18 7.43
C VAL A 257 -18.18 5.66 7.57
N GLU A 258 -17.90 6.11 8.79
CA GLU A 258 -17.56 7.52 9.07
C GLU A 258 -16.22 7.95 8.46
N ALA A 259 -15.24 7.03 8.44
CA ALA A 259 -13.88 7.32 8.00
C ALA A 259 -13.23 6.10 7.32
N PRO A 260 -13.79 5.60 6.20
CA PRO A 260 -13.36 4.36 5.56
C PRO A 260 -11.86 4.36 5.20
N ALA A 261 -11.33 5.48 4.71
CA ALA A 261 -9.91 5.59 4.38
C ALA A 261 -9.00 5.49 5.62
N LYS A 262 -9.40 6.07 6.76
CA LYS A 262 -8.64 5.99 8.02
C LYS A 262 -8.69 4.57 8.59
N VAL A 263 -9.86 3.94 8.58
CA VAL A 263 -10.01 2.55 9.06
C VAL A 263 -9.30 1.57 8.15
N GLY A 264 -9.44 1.70 6.83
CA GLY A 264 -8.73 0.87 5.84
C GLY A 264 -7.22 0.93 6.01
N ARG A 265 -6.68 2.13 6.30
CA ARG A 265 -5.27 2.31 6.66
C ARG A 265 -4.89 1.49 7.89
N CYS A 266 -5.69 1.55 8.96
CA CYS A 266 -5.41 0.78 10.19
C CYS A 266 -5.51 -0.73 9.95
N ILE A 267 -6.43 -1.19 9.10
CA ILE A 267 -6.52 -2.60 8.70
C ILE A 267 -5.26 -3.03 7.93
N ALA A 268 -4.78 -2.22 6.98
CA ALA A 268 -3.55 -2.49 6.25
C ALA A 268 -2.32 -2.55 7.20
N MET A 269 -2.23 -1.60 8.14
CA MET A 269 -1.19 -1.59 9.18
C MET A 269 -1.24 -2.84 10.06
N ALA A 270 -2.44 -3.33 10.40
CA ALA A 270 -2.60 -4.51 11.23
C ALA A 270 -1.98 -5.74 10.57
N VAL A 271 -2.14 -5.90 9.26
CA VAL A 271 -1.71 -7.12 8.54
C VAL A 271 -0.34 -6.97 7.87
N ALA A 272 0.33 -5.84 8.09
CA ALA A 272 1.64 -5.55 7.52
C ALA A 272 2.73 -6.46 8.13
N PRO A 273 3.70 -6.93 7.33
CA PRO A 273 4.88 -7.63 7.83
C PRO A 273 5.63 -6.81 8.89
N THR A 274 6.17 -7.51 9.90
CA THR A 274 7.03 -6.92 10.94
C THR A 274 8.50 -6.86 10.54
N SER A 275 8.86 -7.48 9.41
CA SER A 275 10.17 -7.37 8.80
C SER A 275 10.06 -7.45 7.28
N TYR A 276 10.98 -6.79 6.59
CA TYR A 276 11.07 -6.76 5.13
C TYR A 276 12.48 -7.13 4.70
N ASP A 277 12.57 -7.88 3.61
CA ASP A 277 13.79 -7.99 2.84
C ASP A 277 13.88 -6.84 1.83
N ILE A 278 15.08 -6.34 1.62
CA ILE A 278 15.39 -5.24 0.71
C ILE A 278 16.56 -5.69 -0.13
N LEU A 279 16.39 -5.71 -1.45
CA LEU A 279 17.48 -5.95 -2.39
C LEU A 279 18.03 -4.61 -2.86
N MET A 280 19.35 -4.48 -2.88
CA MET A 280 20.03 -3.26 -3.29
C MET A 280 21.04 -3.53 -4.41
N GLY A 281 20.94 -2.73 -5.48
CA GLY A 281 21.90 -2.67 -6.58
C GLY A 281 23.06 -1.72 -6.31
N THR A 282 24.08 -1.76 -7.16
CA THR A 282 25.27 -0.91 -7.04
C THR A 282 25.76 -0.42 -8.39
N PHE A 283 26.43 0.74 -8.45
CA PHE A 283 26.97 1.24 -9.72
C PHE A 283 28.24 0.54 -10.19
N ARG A 284 29.04 -0.02 -9.28
CA ARG A 284 30.42 -0.47 -9.60
C ARG A 284 30.79 -1.85 -9.05
N SER A 285 29.89 -2.52 -8.36
CA SER A 285 30.16 -3.82 -7.74
C SER A 285 29.36 -4.93 -8.44
N PRO A 286 29.93 -6.12 -8.67
CA PRO A 286 29.23 -7.24 -9.29
C PRO A 286 28.35 -8.00 -8.28
N TYR A 287 27.70 -7.28 -7.36
CA TYR A 287 26.95 -7.86 -6.26
C TYR A 287 25.59 -7.19 -6.04
N LEU A 288 24.64 -7.99 -5.56
CA LEU A 288 23.35 -7.56 -5.03
C LEU A 288 23.31 -7.79 -3.53
N TYR A 289 22.97 -6.77 -2.76
CA TYR A 289 22.96 -6.85 -1.30
C TYR A 289 21.55 -7.16 -0.79
N THR A 290 21.43 -8.15 0.08
CA THR A 290 20.19 -8.39 0.84
C THR A 290 20.31 -7.74 2.20
N ILE A 291 19.42 -6.78 2.46
CA ILE A 291 19.29 -6.06 3.73
C ILE A 291 17.92 -6.41 4.32
N THR A 292 17.83 -6.63 5.62
CA THR A 292 16.52 -6.71 6.30
C THR A 292 16.23 -5.41 7.04
N PHE A 293 15.00 -4.96 7.00
CA PHE A 293 14.47 -3.96 7.94
C PHE A 293 13.56 -4.64 8.96
N ASP A 294 13.91 -4.55 10.24
CA ASP A 294 13.02 -4.92 11.35
C ASP A 294 12.20 -3.68 11.75
N VAL A 295 10.88 -3.76 11.58
CA VAL A 295 9.97 -2.63 11.78
C VAL A 295 9.85 -2.26 13.25
N LEU A 296 9.84 -3.26 14.14
CA LEU A 296 9.63 -3.06 15.57
C LEU A 296 10.92 -2.61 16.24
N ALA A 297 12.04 -3.24 15.89
CA ALA A 297 13.36 -2.83 16.34
C ALA A 297 13.86 -1.56 15.63
N ARG A 298 13.19 -1.15 14.54
CA ARG A 298 13.52 0.01 13.71
C ARG A 298 14.97 -0.04 13.22
N LYS A 299 15.39 -1.19 12.69
CA LYS A 299 16.80 -1.48 12.43
C LYS A 299 17.06 -2.13 11.07
N LEU A 300 18.06 -1.62 10.35
CA LEU A 300 18.63 -2.20 9.15
C LEU A 300 19.72 -3.20 9.51
N ASN A 301 19.76 -4.34 8.82
CA ASN A 301 20.82 -5.32 8.97
C ASN A 301 21.22 -5.87 7.60
N LEU A 302 22.51 -5.81 7.27
CA LEU A 302 23.05 -6.54 6.13
C LEU A 302 22.98 -8.04 6.45
N ARG A 303 22.36 -8.83 5.55
CA ARG A 303 22.24 -10.28 5.73
C ARG A 303 23.20 -11.05 4.85
N THR A 304 23.23 -10.72 3.57
CA THR A 304 24.11 -11.39 2.62
C THR A 304 24.43 -10.51 1.42
N VAL A 305 25.45 -10.92 0.68
CA VAL A 305 25.89 -10.34 -0.58
C VAL A 305 25.80 -11.45 -1.63
N ASN A 306 24.98 -11.25 -2.65
CA ASN A 306 24.72 -12.22 -3.70
C ASN A 306 25.58 -11.91 -4.92
N GLU A 307 26.07 -12.95 -5.58
CA GLU A 307 26.75 -12.79 -6.88
C GLU A 307 25.79 -12.23 -7.91
N ALA A 308 26.29 -11.30 -8.72
CA ALA A 308 25.50 -10.68 -9.74
C ALA A 308 26.30 -10.43 -11.02
N SER A 309 25.59 -10.14 -12.10
CA SER A 309 26.16 -10.19 -13.44
C SER A 309 26.99 -8.95 -13.84
N GLY A 310 27.06 -7.94 -12.98
CA GLY A 310 27.78 -6.66 -13.16
C GLY A 310 27.23 -5.60 -12.18
N GLY A 311 27.44 -4.30 -12.45
CA GLY A 311 26.80 -3.23 -11.66
C GLY A 311 25.36 -2.96 -12.12
N HIS A 312 24.42 -2.85 -11.17
CA HIS A 312 22.99 -2.60 -11.38
C HIS A 312 22.61 -1.22 -10.86
N ASN A 313 22.36 -0.30 -11.78
CA ASN A 313 21.89 1.02 -11.41
C ASN A 313 20.37 1.09 -11.21
N TRP A 314 19.63 0.06 -11.68
CA TRP A 314 18.18 -0.03 -11.55
C TRP A 314 17.74 -1.47 -11.31
N LEU A 315 16.70 -1.61 -10.48
CA LEU A 315 16.07 -2.87 -10.13
C LEU A 315 14.55 -2.75 -10.29
N ASP A 316 13.92 -3.80 -10.80
CA ASP A 316 12.47 -3.99 -10.81
C ASP A 316 12.11 -5.40 -10.35
N VAL A 317 10.97 -5.58 -9.72
CA VAL A 317 10.52 -6.88 -9.19
C VAL A 317 9.24 -7.28 -9.90
N SER A 318 9.16 -8.55 -10.31
CA SER A 318 7.96 -9.09 -10.93
C SER A 318 6.74 -8.93 -10.00
N PRO A 319 5.52 -8.79 -10.55
CA PRO A 319 4.31 -8.61 -9.73
C PRO A 319 4.07 -9.71 -8.69
N ASP A 320 4.60 -10.92 -8.89
CA ASP A 320 4.48 -12.04 -7.95
C ASP A 320 5.64 -12.13 -6.94
N GLY A 321 6.61 -11.21 -7.00
CA GLY A 321 7.73 -11.11 -6.07
C GLY A 321 8.81 -12.19 -6.25
N LYS A 322 8.80 -12.93 -7.36
CA LYS A 322 9.71 -14.07 -7.58
C LYS A 322 10.87 -13.81 -8.50
N THR A 323 10.81 -12.77 -9.32
CA THR A 323 11.88 -12.45 -10.26
C THR A 323 12.33 -11.01 -10.07
N LEU A 324 13.64 -10.82 -9.98
CA LEU A 324 14.27 -9.51 -10.02
C LEU A 324 14.79 -9.25 -11.43
N TYR A 325 14.43 -8.12 -12.01
CA TYR A 325 15.01 -7.62 -13.26
C TYR A 325 16.01 -6.52 -12.93
N ALA A 326 17.18 -6.58 -13.56
CA ALA A 326 18.23 -5.60 -13.33
C ALA A 326 18.85 -5.14 -14.64
N THR A 327 19.14 -3.84 -14.69
CA THR A 327 20.08 -3.29 -15.67
C THR A 327 21.49 -3.74 -15.31
N VAL A 328 22.36 -3.91 -16.31
CA VAL A 328 23.76 -4.24 -16.07
C VAL A 328 24.67 -3.38 -16.91
N TRP A 329 25.39 -2.50 -16.24
CA TRP A 329 26.38 -1.62 -16.87
C TRP A 329 27.68 -2.40 -17.05
N GLY A 330 27.89 -2.88 -18.27
CA GLY A 330 29.08 -3.63 -18.68
C GLY A 330 29.38 -3.39 -20.16
N GLU A 331 30.49 -3.96 -20.63
CA GLU A 331 30.90 -3.92 -22.04
C GLU A 331 31.05 -5.36 -22.55
N PRO A 332 30.11 -5.89 -23.35
CA PRO A 332 28.88 -5.24 -23.84
C PRO A 332 27.79 -5.09 -22.75
N PRO A 333 26.86 -4.13 -22.88
CA PRO A 333 25.78 -3.95 -21.94
C PRO A 333 24.75 -5.09 -22.04
N LYS A 334 24.05 -5.35 -20.92
CA LYS A 334 23.07 -6.43 -20.83
C LYS A 334 21.98 -6.14 -19.80
N LEU A 335 20.92 -6.92 -19.87
CA LEU A 335 19.85 -7.00 -18.88
C LEU A 335 19.87 -8.39 -18.24
N THR A 336 19.43 -8.50 -16.99
CA THR A 336 19.45 -9.78 -16.27
C THR A 336 18.15 -10.00 -15.50
N SER A 337 17.66 -11.24 -15.53
CA SER A 337 16.63 -11.73 -14.60
C SER A 337 17.27 -12.67 -13.58
N TYR A 338 16.86 -12.53 -12.33
CA TYR A 338 17.28 -13.35 -11.21
C TYR A 338 16.07 -13.98 -10.54
N ASP A 339 16.18 -15.25 -10.14
CA ASP A 339 15.22 -15.89 -9.24
C ASP A 339 15.43 -15.31 -7.83
N ILE A 340 14.34 -14.83 -7.23
CA ILE A 340 14.28 -14.46 -5.83
C ILE A 340 13.88 -15.71 -5.05
N VAL A 341 14.83 -16.25 -4.30
CA VAL A 341 14.63 -17.49 -3.54
C VAL A 341 14.13 -17.13 -2.14
N HIS A 342 12.85 -17.39 -1.94
CA HIS A 342 12.16 -17.30 -0.64
C HIS A 342 12.25 -18.64 0.10
N GLY A 343 12.31 -18.63 1.44
CA GLY A 343 12.28 -19.84 2.28
C GLY A 343 13.46 -20.05 3.23
N GLY A 344 14.47 -19.17 3.19
CA GLY A 344 15.48 -19.03 4.23
C GLY A 344 15.08 -18.02 5.31
N GLU A 345 16.03 -17.58 6.15
CA GLU A 345 15.82 -16.48 7.10
C GLU A 345 15.60 -15.13 6.39
N TYR A 346 16.12 -14.99 5.16
CA TYR A 346 16.05 -13.81 4.31
C TYR A 346 16.15 -14.22 2.83
N ALA A 347 15.67 -13.36 1.93
CA ALA A 347 15.71 -13.56 0.49
C ALA A 347 17.14 -13.58 -0.08
N THR A 348 17.38 -14.48 -1.02
CA THR A 348 18.63 -14.53 -1.81
C THR A 348 18.32 -14.47 -3.29
N THR A 349 19.30 -14.11 -4.11
CA THR A 349 19.12 -14.03 -5.56
C THR A 349 20.02 -15.00 -6.29
N LYS A 350 19.52 -15.55 -7.40
CA LYS A 350 20.29 -16.42 -8.30
C LYS A 350 20.08 -15.97 -9.73
N ILE A 351 21.16 -15.82 -10.49
CA ILE A 351 21.09 -15.45 -11.91
C ILE A 351 20.30 -16.52 -12.68
N SER A 352 19.24 -16.10 -13.38
CA SER A 352 18.41 -16.96 -14.23
C SER A 352 18.79 -16.78 -15.70
N ARG A 353 18.83 -15.53 -16.19
CA ARG A 353 19.20 -15.22 -17.58
C ARG A 353 19.89 -13.87 -17.71
N ASN A 354 20.96 -13.85 -18.51
CA ASN A 354 21.54 -12.63 -19.07
C ASN A 354 21.12 -12.48 -20.53
N VAL A 355 20.66 -11.29 -20.93
CA VAL A 355 20.31 -10.98 -22.33
C VAL A 355 21.10 -9.74 -22.78
N PRO A 356 21.81 -9.79 -23.92
CA PRO A 356 22.51 -8.62 -24.45
C PRO A 356 21.55 -7.46 -24.74
N SER A 357 21.93 -6.24 -24.38
CA SER A 357 21.24 -5.03 -24.80
C SER A 357 22.10 -4.26 -25.80
N LYS A 358 21.46 -3.54 -26.72
CA LYS A 358 22.18 -2.75 -27.73
C LYS A 358 22.80 -1.49 -27.13
N PHE A 359 22.08 -0.85 -26.22
CA PHE A 359 22.53 0.31 -25.47
C PHE A 359 22.49 0.03 -23.97
N MET A 360 23.21 0.86 -23.21
CA MET A 360 23.22 0.79 -21.76
C MET A 360 21.87 1.26 -21.21
N SER A 361 21.18 0.37 -20.49
CA SER A 361 19.86 0.69 -19.93
C SER A 361 20.00 1.48 -18.63
N GLY A 362 19.20 2.54 -18.49
CA GLY A 362 19.11 3.32 -17.26
C GLY A 362 18.01 2.84 -16.34
N TYR A 363 16.96 2.24 -16.90
CA TYR A 363 15.75 1.87 -16.16
C TYR A 363 15.06 0.70 -16.83
N VAL A 364 14.46 -0.17 -16.02
CA VAL A 364 13.56 -1.21 -16.50
C VAL A 364 12.30 -1.25 -15.65
N CYS A 365 11.18 -1.59 -16.29
CA CYS A 365 9.98 -2.06 -15.60
C CYS A 365 9.43 -3.28 -16.33
N SER A 366 8.56 -4.04 -15.66
CA SER A 366 8.08 -5.31 -16.18
C SER A 366 6.60 -5.54 -15.89
N ASN A 367 6.02 -6.41 -16.70
CA ASN A 367 4.78 -7.10 -16.39
C ASN A 367 5.00 -8.61 -16.60
N ASN A 368 3.93 -9.41 -16.51
CA ASN A 368 4.03 -10.88 -16.65
C ASN A 368 4.30 -11.37 -18.08
N LYS A 369 4.48 -10.47 -19.06
CA LYS A 369 4.68 -10.80 -20.49
C LYS A 369 5.98 -10.23 -21.05
N ALA A 370 6.37 -9.04 -20.60
CA ALA A 370 7.55 -8.36 -21.09
C ALA A 370 8.20 -7.46 -20.03
N MET A 371 9.48 -7.22 -20.24
CA MET A 371 10.29 -6.18 -19.60
C MET A 371 10.57 -5.08 -20.63
N TYR A 372 10.39 -3.83 -20.22
CA TYR A 372 10.61 -2.64 -21.02
C TYR A 372 11.86 -1.92 -20.51
N SER A 373 12.74 -1.53 -21.43
CA SER A 373 14.01 -0.88 -21.11
C SER A 373 14.08 0.50 -21.75
N ALA A 374 14.27 1.53 -20.92
CA ALA A 374 14.67 2.86 -21.37
C ALA A 374 16.19 2.96 -21.35
N CYS A 375 16.81 3.10 -22.51
CA CYS A 375 18.26 2.99 -22.66
C CYS A 375 18.92 4.21 -23.32
N GLY A 376 18.26 5.36 -23.29
CA GLY A 376 18.73 6.61 -23.90
C GLY A 376 18.14 6.81 -25.30
N PRO A 377 18.77 6.31 -26.38
CA PRO A 377 18.30 6.60 -27.73
C PRO A 377 17.11 5.75 -28.16
N GLN A 378 16.74 4.71 -27.41
CA GLN A 378 15.60 3.84 -27.75
C GLN A 378 14.85 3.31 -26.52
N VAL A 379 13.65 2.80 -26.77
CA VAL A 379 12.87 1.97 -25.85
C VAL A 379 12.83 0.56 -26.41
N ASP A 380 13.28 -0.42 -25.63
CA ASP A 380 13.35 -1.82 -26.03
C ASP A 380 12.34 -2.68 -25.25
N THR A 381 11.77 -3.68 -25.92
CA THR A 381 10.89 -4.69 -25.31
C THR A 381 11.54 -6.06 -25.35
N PHE A 382 11.61 -6.73 -24.21
CA PHE A 382 12.13 -8.09 -24.05
C PHE A 382 11.03 -8.97 -23.46
N LEU A 383 10.75 -10.11 -24.08
CA LEU A 383 9.72 -11.04 -23.58
C LEU A 383 10.25 -11.86 -22.40
N VAL A 384 9.33 -12.25 -21.52
CA VAL A 384 9.58 -13.18 -20.40
C VAL A 384 8.77 -14.46 -20.58
N ASP A 385 9.23 -15.56 -20.00
CA ASP A 385 8.47 -16.80 -19.92
C ASP A 385 7.41 -16.77 -18.81
N ASP A 386 6.64 -17.86 -18.67
CA ASP A 386 5.58 -17.99 -17.66
C ASP A 386 6.11 -17.95 -16.21
N ASN A 387 7.41 -18.11 -15.99
CA ASN A 387 8.06 -17.97 -14.69
C ASN A 387 8.66 -16.57 -14.48
N GLY A 388 8.48 -15.64 -15.42
CA GLY A 388 9.08 -14.31 -15.38
C GLY A 388 10.55 -14.27 -15.84
N THR A 389 11.15 -15.38 -16.28
CA THR A 389 12.54 -15.36 -16.74
C THR A 389 12.63 -14.72 -18.13
N LEU A 390 13.63 -13.87 -18.35
CA LEU A 390 13.88 -13.30 -19.69
C LEU A 390 14.11 -14.40 -20.72
N LEU A 391 13.50 -14.27 -21.89
CA LEU A 391 13.77 -15.16 -23.03
C LEU A 391 15.16 -14.91 -23.59
N ASP A 392 15.82 -15.97 -24.06
CA ASP A 392 17.18 -15.92 -24.61
C ASP A 392 17.18 -15.42 -26.06
N GLN A 393 16.86 -14.14 -26.22
CA GLN A 393 16.77 -13.48 -27.51
C GLN A 393 17.00 -11.97 -27.38
N PRO A 394 17.45 -11.28 -28.45
CA PRO A 394 17.49 -9.82 -28.47
C PRO A 394 16.09 -9.20 -28.25
N ALA A 395 16.06 -7.88 -28.02
CA ALA A 395 14.81 -7.13 -27.96
C ALA A 395 13.91 -7.44 -29.16
N VAL A 396 12.65 -7.80 -28.91
CA VAL A 396 11.66 -8.14 -29.94
C VAL A 396 11.07 -6.90 -30.60
N GLN A 397 11.17 -5.76 -29.93
CA GLN A 397 10.71 -4.47 -30.42
C GLN A 397 11.67 -3.38 -29.94
N ASN A 398 11.90 -2.38 -30.80
CA ASN A 398 12.67 -1.18 -30.48
C ASN A 398 11.98 0.05 -31.07
N PHE A 399 11.93 1.14 -30.30
CA PHE A 399 11.47 2.45 -30.75
C PHE A 399 12.63 3.43 -30.65
N ASN A 400 13.12 3.91 -31.78
CA ASN A 400 14.18 4.91 -31.81
C ASN A 400 13.62 6.28 -31.46
N LEU A 401 14.10 6.86 -30.36
CA LEU A 401 13.73 8.19 -29.91
C LEU A 401 14.49 9.27 -30.67
N LEU A 402 15.69 8.97 -31.20
CA LEU A 402 16.49 9.91 -31.98
C LEU A 402 15.87 10.14 -33.36
N ASN A 403 15.62 11.41 -33.71
CA ASN A 403 15.35 11.77 -35.10
C ASN A 403 16.65 11.68 -35.92
N GLY A 404 16.60 11.30 -37.21
CA GLY A 404 17.79 11.01 -38.05
C GLY A 404 18.87 12.10 -38.21
N GLN A 405 18.72 13.27 -37.59
CA GLN A 405 19.74 14.33 -37.50
C GLN A 405 20.35 14.49 -36.09
N GLU A 406 19.80 13.86 -35.07
CA GLU A 406 20.26 13.93 -33.68
C GLU A 406 21.30 12.84 -33.44
N LYS A 407 22.56 13.23 -33.25
CA LYS A 407 23.59 12.34 -32.73
C LYS A 407 23.52 12.31 -31.21
N ASN A 408 23.84 11.15 -30.61
CA ASN A 408 24.15 11.06 -29.19
C ASN A 408 25.25 12.09 -28.90
N LYS A 409 24.94 13.21 -28.24
CA LYS A 409 25.93 14.25 -27.92
C LYS A 409 26.75 13.79 -26.73
N ALA A 410 27.62 12.82 -26.95
CA ALA A 410 28.62 12.42 -25.96
C ALA A 410 29.72 13.47 -25.91
N ASN A 411 29.64 14.43 -24.99
CA ASN A 411 30.71 15.39 -24.75
C ASN A 411 30.72 15.80 -23.26
N GLY A 412 31.42 15.02 -22.42
CA GLY A 412 31.73 15.43 -21.05
C GLY A 412 31.98 14.27 -20.08
N THR A 413 32.70 14.55 -18.99
CA THR A 413 32.79 13.67 -17.82
C THR A 413 31.38 13.44 -17.24
N MET A 414 30.96 12.16 -17.15
CA MET A 414 29.63 11.66 -16.75
C MET A 414 28.55 11.50 -17.84
N ASP A 415 28.90 11.29 -19.12
CA ASP A 415 27.93 10.77 -20.10
C ASP A 415 27.82 9.24 -20.00
N PHE A 416 26.69 8.74 -19.49
CA PHE A 416 26.39 7.31 -19.31
C PHE A 416 25.76 6.71 -20.59
N GLY A 417 26.41 6.88 -21.74
CA GLY A 417 25.97 6.28 -23.00
C GLY A 417 24.68 6.87 -23.60
N GLY A 418 24.36 8.14 -23.32
CA GLY A 418 23.15 8.81 -23.83
C GLY A 418 21.97 8.84 -22.86
N LEU A 419 22.06 8.24 -21.67
CA LEU A 419 21.02 8.30 -20.63
C LEU A 419 20.73 9.73 -20.13
N ARG A 420 21.66 10.67 -20.32
CA ARG A 420 21.44 12.10 -20.02
C ARG A 420 20.77 12.88 -21.13
N HIS A 421 20.61 12.27 -22.30
CA HIS A 421 20.21 12.94 -23.53
C HIS A 421 19.12 12.16 -24.28
N GLY A 422 18.42 11.27 -23.58
CA GLY A 422 17.36 10.43 -24.12
C GLY A 422 16.41 9.88 -23.06
N GLY A 423 15.70 8.80 -23.41
CA GLY A 423 14.79 8.09 -22.51
C GLY A 423 15.53 7.58 -21.26
N HIS A 424 15.06 8.02 -20.09
CA HIS A 424 15.69 7.75 -18.80
C HIS A 424 14.86 6.79 -17.94
N SER A 425 13.53 6.92 -17.88
CA SER A 425 12.66 6.00 -17.13
C SER A 425 11.59 5.37 -18.01
N ALA A 426 11.04 4.25 -17.54
CA ALA A 426 9.89 3.60 -18.14
C ALA A 426 9.00 3.03 -17.03
N ASP A 427 7.74 3.47 -16.96
CA ASP A 427 6.81 3.07 -15.89
C ASP A 427 5.44 2.72 -16.46
N LEU A 428 4.83 1.64 -15.95
CA LEU A 428 3.54 1.15 -16.41
C LEU A 428 2.39 1.86 -15.69
N SER A 429 1.28 2.09 -16.41
CA SER A 429 0.02 2.48 -15.78
C SER A 429 -0.44 1.43 -14.75
N PRO A 430 -1.27 1.80 -13.76
CA PRO A 430 -1.70 0.87 -12.71
C PRO A 430 -2.44 -0.36 -13.24
N ASP A 431 -3.04 -0.25 -14.41
CA ASP A 431 -3.76 -1.32 -15.10
C ASP A 431 -2.88 -2.02 -16.15
N GLY A 432 -1.62 -1.60 -16.34
CA GLY A 432 -0.65 -2.19 -17.26
C GLY A 432 -0.96 -2.02 -18.75
N THR A 433 -1.85 -1.09 -19.15
CA THR A 433 -2.20 -0.86 -20.57
C THR A 433 -1.39 0.26 -21.22
N LYS A 434 -0.61 1.01 -20.45
CA LYS A 434 0.18 2.13 -20.94
C LYS A 434 1.58 2.07 -20.35
N LEU A 435 2.56 2.50 -21.14
CA LEU A 435 3.93 2.72 -20.71
C LEU A 435 4.25 4.20 -20.86
N TYR A 436 4.71 4.83 -19.78
CA TYR A 436 5.21 6.20 -19.77
C TYR A 436 6.73 6.17 -19.80
N VAL A 437 7.34 6.79 -20.80
CA VAL A 437 8.80 6.88 -20.93
C VAL A 437 9.22 8.33 -20.83
N ALA A 438 9.84 8.71 -19.71
CA ALA A 438 10.38 10.04 -19.52
C ALA A 438 11.71 10.20 -20.27
N ASP A 439 11.82 11.24 -21.08
CA ASP A 439 12.98 11.53 -21.94
C ASP A 439 13.54 12.92 -21.60
N ILE A 440 14.72 12.91 -20.97
CA ILE A 440 15.44 14.11 -20.55
C ILE A 440 15.84 14.94 -21.77
N GLY A 441 16.42 14.28 -22.79
CA GLY A 441 17.03 14.96 -23.93
C GLY A 441 16.01 15.64 -24.85
N ARG A 442 14.81 15.08 -24.96
CA ARG A 442 13.72 15.62 -25.78
C ARG A 442 12.71 16.44 -25.00
N ASN A 443 12.94 16.59 -23.70
CA ASN A 443 12.10 17.36 -22.80
C ASN A 443 10.62 16.92 -22.91
N CYS A 444 10.37 15.61 -22.82
CA CYS A 444 9.04 15.05 -23.03
C CYS A 444 8.81 13.72 -22.28
N VAL A 445 7.54 13.35 -22.14
CA VAL A 445 7.11 12.00 -21.77
C VAL A 445 6.46 11.34 -22.98
N TRP A 446 7.06 10.26 -23.47
CA TRP A 446 6.47 9.40 -24.48
C TRP A 446 5.44 8.47 -23.85
N MET A 447 4.38 8.18 -24.58
CA MET A 447 3.39 7.19 -24.18
C MET A 447 3.30 6.09 -25.23
N TYR A 448 3.19 4.85 -24.75
CA TYR A 448 2.91 3.68 -25.55
C TYR A 448 1.69 2.97 -24.99
N HIS A 449 0.88 2.36 -25.86
CA HIS A 449 -0.10 1.36 -25.47
C HIS A 449 0.58 -0.01 -25.36
N VAL A 450 0.19 -0.76 -24.34
CA VAL A 450 0.70 -2.11 -24.04
C VAL A 450 -0.39 -3.11 -24.36
N ASP A 451 -0.11 -4.04 -25.27
CA ASP A 451 -0.94 -5.22 -25.47
C ASP A 451 -0.72 -6.19 -24.29
N ARG A 452 -1.75 -6.41 -23.47
CA ARG A 452 -1.64 -7.22 -22.24
C ARG A 452 -1.42 -8.71 -22.50
N GLU A 453 -1.79 -9.21 -23.68
CA GLU A 453 -1.65 -10.62 -24.02
C GLU A 453 -0.23 -10.94 -24.48
N THR A 454 0.36 -10.03 -25.25
CA THR A 454 1.66 -10.22 -25.89
C THR A 454 2.81 -9.46 -25.22
N GLY A 455 2.52 -8.41 -24.45
CA GLY A 455 3.51 -7.48 -23.90
C GLY A 455 4.11 -6.52 -24.93
N LEU A 456 3.59 -6.47 -26.16
CA LEU A 456 4.13 -5.60 -27.21
C LEU A 456 3.58 -4.17 -27.09
N LEU A 457 4.37 -3.22 -27.56
CA LEU A 457 4.06 -1.80 -27.48
C LEU A 457 3.53 -1.24 -28.82
N THR A 458 2.69 -0.23 -28.74
CA THR A 458 2.35 0.65 -29.87
C THR A 458 2.57 2.10 -29.44
N GLU A 459 3.34 2.87 -30.21
CA GLU A 459 3.55 4.29 -29.90
C GLU A 459 2.23 5.05 -29.94
N ALA A 460 1.91 5.77 -28.87
CA ALA A 460 0.67 6.51 -28.72
C ALA A 460 0.88 8.01 -28.90
N SER A 461 1.84 8.61 -28.18
CA SER A 461 2.06 10.06 -28.24
C SER A 461 3.42 10.50 -27.66
N LYS A 462 3.74 11.77 -27.94
CA LYS A 462 4.86 12.51 -27.35
C LYS A 462 4.32 13.76 -26.63
N ASN A 463 4.40 13.77 -25.30
CA ASN A 463 3.91 14.89 -24.48
C ASN A 463 5.09 15.77 -24.05
N ILE A 464 5.19 16.97 -24.62
CA ILE A 464 6.28 17.91 -24.31
C ILE A 464 6.13 18.43 -22.88
N ALA A 465 7.24 18.52 -22.15
CA ALA A 465 7.28 19.06 -20.80
C ALA A 465 6.89 20.54 -20.79
N THR A 466 6.38 21.00 -19.65
CA THR A 466 5.80 22.34 -19.50
C THR A 466 6.85 23.43 -19.67
N ARG A 467 8.06 23.28 -19.11
CA ARG A 467 9.14 24.27 -19.26
C ARG A 467 10.15 23.82 -20.31
N PRO A 468 10.80 24.76 -21.04
CA PRO A 468 11.73 24.44 -22.12
C PRO A 468 12.99 23.64 -21.73
N HIS A 469 13.35 23.62 -20.44
CA HIS A 469 14.59 23.04 -19.94
C HIS A 469 14.37 22.05 -18.79
N ASP A 470 13.16 21.52 -18.60
CA ASP A 470 12.85 20.63 -17.48
C ASP A 470 13.64 19.32 -17.57
N GLY A 471 13.55 18.65 -18.72
CA GLY A 471 14.08 17.31 -18.96
C GLY A 471 13.41 16.27 -18.05
N PRO A 472 12.22 15.75 -18.40
CA PRO A 472 11.58 14.69 -17.63
C PRO A 472 12.53 13.52 -17.40
N ARG A 473 12.84 13.28 -16.12
CA ARG A 473 13.67 12.18 -15.68
C ARG A 473 12.83 10.93 -15.50
N HIS A 474 11.83 11.00 -14.61
CA HIS A 474 10.94 9.90 -14.25
C HIS A 474 9.47 10.29 -14.46
N ALA A 475 8.61 9.30 -14.73
CA ALA A 475 7.15 9.48 -14.82
C ALA A 475 6.44 8.42 -13.98
N TRP A 476 5.80 8.81 -12.88
CA TRP A 476 5.17 7.89 -11.93
C TRP A 476 3.64 8.02 -11.94
N PRO A 477 2.89 7.01 -12.39
CA PRO A 477 1.43 7.11 -12.45
C PRO A 477 0.78 6.90 -11.08
N HIS A 478 -0.25 7.69 -10.81
CA HIS A 478 -1.08 7.53 -9.61
C HIS A 478 -2.01 6.31 -9.75
N PRO A 479 -2.27 5.53 -8.69
CA PRO A 479 -3.09 4.31 -8.74
C PRO A 479 -4.52 4.48 -9.28
N ASN A 480 -5.07 5.69 -9.24
CA ASN A 480 -6.39 5.99 -9.82
C ASN A 480 -6.41 6.01 -11.37
N GLY A 481 -5.24 5.92 -12.01
CA GLY A 481 -5.09 5.90 -13.47
C GLY A 481 -5.36 7.23 -14.19
N ARG A 482 -5.59 8.32 -13.45
CA ARG A 482 -5.96 9.64 -14.00
C ARG A 482 -4.86 10.69 -13.88
N ILE A 483 -3.93 10.50 -12.96
CA ILE A 483 -2.83 11.43 -12.68
C ILE A 483 -1.50 10.73 -12.96
N VAL A 484 -0.56 11.46 -13.56
CA VAL A 484 0.84 11.04 -13.75
C VAL A 484 1.74 12.14 -13.20
N TYR A 485 2.67 11.79 -12.32
CA TYR A 485 3.68 12.72 -11.84
C TYR A 485 4.93 12.64 -12.71
N SER A 486 5.44 13.77 -13.20
CA SER A 486 6.70 13.84 -13.92
C SER A 486 7.74 14.57 -13.07
N LEU A 487 8.86 13.89 -12.83
CA LEU A 487 10.01 14.46 -12.15
C LEU A 487 10.94 15.11 -13.16
N GLN A 488 11.21 16.40 -12.99
CA GLN A 488 12.03 17.19 -13.92
C GLN A 488 13.50 17.23 -13.48
N GLU A 489 14.42 16.70 -14.30
CA GLU A 489 15.86 16.56 -13.99
C GLU A 489 16.49 17.89 -13.61
N HIS A 490 16.26 18.95 -14.40
CA HIS A 490 17.01 20.19 -14.30
C HIS A 490 16.33 21.26 -13.47
N SER A 491 15.00 21.30 -13.43
CA SER A 491 14.26 22.29 -12.66
C SER A 491 13.98 21.84 -11.23
N SER A 492 14.18 20.56 -10.89
CA SER A 492 13.85 19.98 -9.58
C SER A 492 12.36 20.08 -9.22
N TYR A 493 11.46 20.06 -10.21
CA TYR A 493 10.02 20.02 -9.99
C TYR A 493 9.45 18.59 -10.07
N VAL A 494 8.41 18.35 -9.27
CA VAL A 494 7.45 17.26 -9.50
C VAL A 494 6.17 17.87 -10.04
N ASP A 495 5.87 17.59 -11.30
CA ASP A 495 4.68 18.10 -12.00
C ASP A 495 3.59 17.04 -12.04
N ALA A 496 2.35 17.41 -11.69
CA ALA A 496 1.18 16.57 -11.88
C ALA A 496 0.52 16.85 -13.23
N PHE A 497 0.29 15.78 -13.99
CA PHE A 497 -0.43 15.80 -15.24
C PHE A 497 -1.73 15.01 -15.13
N ARG A 498 -2.81 15.52 -15.73
CA ARG A 498 -4.05 14.80 -15.95
C ARG A 498 -3.97 14.01 -17.24
N LEU A 499 -4.31 12.74 -17.18
CA LEU A 499 -4.59 11.95 -18.37
C LEU A 499 -6.00 12.33 -18.89
N THR A 500 -6.05 13.09 -19.98
CA THR A 500 -7.31 13.64 -20.53
C THR A 500 -8.00 12.69 -21.51
N ASP A 501 -7.22 11.84 -22.16
CA ASP A 501 -7.64 10.74 -23.02
C ASP A 501 -6.57 9.62 -22.95
N ASP A 502 -6.66 8.58 -23.78
CA ASP A 502 -5.70 7.46 -23.75
C ASP A 502 -4.25 7.79 -24.16
N SER A 503 -3.95 9.04 -24.48
CA SER A 503 -2.66 9.46 -25.06
C SER A 503 -2.16 10.84 -24.63
N LYS A 504 -2.99 11.69 -23.98
CA LYS A 504 -2.62 13.09 -23.72
C LYS A 504 -2.49 13.41 -22.25
N LEU A 505 -1.31 13.93 -21.89
CA LEU A 505 -0.99 14.48 -20.57
C LEU A 505 -1.19 16.00 -20.57
N GLU A 506 -2.10 16.49 -19.73
CA GLU A 506 -2.36 17.92 -19.51
C GLU A 506 -1.77 18.36 -18.17
N PHE A 507 -0.88 19.35 -18.19
CA PHE A 507 -0.29 19.90 -16.97
C PHE A 507 -1.35 20.50 -16.04
N ILE A 508 -1.27 20.20 -14.75
CA ILE A 508 -2.16 20.75 -13.71
C ILE A 508 -1.39 21.77 -12.86
N GLU A 509 -0.34 21.28 -12.20
CA GLU A 509 0.40 22.01 -11.18
C GLU A 509 1.76 21.32 -10.92
N GLY A 510 2.64 21.95 -10.17
CA GLY A 510 3.92 21.34 -9.79
C GLY A 510 4.54 21.95 -8.54
N GLY A 511 5.26 21.12 -7.79
CA GLY A 511 5.98 21.51 -6.58
C GLY A 511 7.49 21.37 -6.76
N CYS A 512 8.24 22.39 -6.32
CA CYS A 512 9.71 22.36 -6.35
C CYS A 512 10.27 21.54 -5.18
N ILE A 513 11.22 20.64 -5.41
CA ILE A 513 11.85 19.77 -4.40
C ILE A 513 12.87 20.53 -3.52
N ILE A 514 13.56 21.52 -4.08
CA ILE A 514 14.57 22.31 -3.38
C ILE A 514 13.97 23.61 -2.80
N PRO A 515 14.56 24.19 -1.74
CA PRO A 515 14.18 25.52 -1.25
C PRO A 515 14.38 26.62 -2.29
N ASP A 516 13.55 27.66 -2.26
CA ASP A 516 13.54 28.74 -3.26
C ASP A 516 14.86 29.52 -3.36
N GLU A 517 15.64 29.57 -2.26
CA GLU A 517 16.95 30.25 -2.25
C GLU A 517 18.09 29.43 -2.89
N LYS A 518 17.81 28.19 -3.30
CA LYS A 518 18.81 27.32 -3.93
C LYS A 518 18.89 27.56 -5.43
N ASP A 519 20.10 27.44 -5.94
CA ASP A 519 20.38 27.55 -7.37
C ASP A 519 20.09 26.21 -8.06
N HIS A 520 19.06 26.18 -8.91
CA HIS A 520 18.61 24.98 -9.62
C HIS A 520 19.72 24.36 -10.48
N ASP A 521 20.65 25.16 -11.00
CA ASP A 521 21.75 24.67 -11.84
C ASP A 521 22.75 23.80 -11.06
N LYS A 522 22.62 23.71 -9.73
CA LYS A 522 23.45 22.89 -8.85
C LYS A 522 22.80 21.57 -8.43
N PHE A 523 21.62 21.25 -8.95
CA PHE A 523 20.90 20.03 -8.61
C PHE A 523 20.51 19.24 -9.85
N TRP A 524 20.42 17.93 -9.67
CA TRP A 524 19.63 17.06 -10.54
C TRP A 524 18.57 16.36 -9.72
N ALA A 525 17.40 16.13 -10.30
CA ALA A 525 16.43 15.24 -9.69
C ALA A 525 16.92 13.79 -9.67
N ASP A 526 16.30 12.97 -8.84
CA ASP A 526 16.57 11.54 -8.81
C ASP A 526 15.28 10.72 -8.77
N GLU A 527 14.51 10.75 -7.69
CA GLU A 527 13.34 9.87 -7.58
C GLU A 527 12.02 10.57 -7.32
N VAL A 528 10.94 9.95 -7.79
CA VAL A 528 9.55 10.29 -7.45
C VAL A 528 8.78 9.04 -7.08
N ARG A 529 8.17 9.02 -5.90
CA ARG A 529 7.41 7.87 -5.39
C ARG A 529 6.17 8.32 -4.62
N LEU A 530 5.20 7.42 -4.48
CA LEU A 530 4.00 7.63 -3.68
C LEU A 530 4.10 6.88 -2.35
N SER A 531 3.42 7.38 -1.33
CA SER A 531 3.11 6.60 -0.13
C SER A 531 2.29 5.34 -0.49
N PRO A 532 2.27 4.31 0.36
CA PRO A 532 1.43 3.11 0.15
C PRO A 532 -0.04 3.40 -0.12
N MET A 533 -0.56 4.47 0.49
CA MET A 533 -1.96 4.89 0.37
C MET A 533 -2.18 5.88 -0.77
N ALA A 534 -1.12 6.24 -1.51
CA ALA A 534 -1.12 7.25 -2.56
C ALA A 534 -1.72 8.61 -2.14
N ASP A 535 -1.51 8.97 -0.88
CA ASP A 535 -1.96 10.23 -0.28
C ASP A 535 -0.82 11.24 -0.04
N VAL A 536 0.41 10.82 -0.34
CA VAL A 536 1.61 11.66 -0.31
C VAL A 536 2.48 11.32 -1.52
N VAL A 537 2.98 12.33 -2.21
CA VAL A 537 4.04 12.18 -3.22
C VAL A 537 5.36 12.67 -2.66
N PHE A 538 6.43 11.93 -2.94
CA PHE A 538 7.79 12.23 -2.55
C PHE A 538 8.63 12.49 -3.81
N GLY A 539 9.51 13.49 -3.74
CA GLY A 539 10.50 13.78 -4.78
C GLY A 539 11.89 13.94 -4.16
N SER A 540 12.94 13.46 -4.82
CA SER A 540 14.32 13.65 -4.36
C SER A 540 15.22 14.32 -5.41
N THR A 541 16.24 15.00 -4.91
CA THR A 541 17.31 15.62 -5.72
C THR A 541 18.68 15.26 -5.16
N ARG A 542 19.68 15.30 -6.03
CA ARG A 542 21.11 15.16 -5.75
C ARG A 542 21.85 16.44 -6.14
N GLY A 543 22.91 16.77 -5.42
CA GLY A 543 23.77 17.90 -5.78
C GLY A 543 24.78 17.53 -6.86
N LEU A 544 25.15 18.49 -7.70
CA LEU A 544 26.18 18.30 -8.73
C LEU A 544 27.61 18.31 -8.17
N GLU A 545 27.76 18.82 -6.96
CA GLU A 545 29.02 18.95 -6.25
C GLU A 545 28.86 18.38 -4.84
N LYS A 546 29.94 17.81 -4.29
CA LYS A 546 29.92 17.19 -2.94
C LYS A 546 29.39 18.13 -1.84
N ALA A 547 29.70 19.43 -1.95
CA ALA A 547 29.25 20.43 -0.98
C ALA A 547 27.76 20.81 -1.12
N THR A 548 27.12 20.45 -2.22
CA THR A 548 25.71 20.72 -2.47
C THR A 548 24.89 19.52 -2.01
N LEU A 549 24.31 19.60 -0.82
CA LEU A 549 23.52 18.50 -0.24
C LEU A 549 22.19 18.35 -0.98
N GLY A 550 21.78 17.10 -1.22
CA GLY A 550 20.50 16.77 -1.85
C GLY A 550 19.29 16.99 -0.93
N TYR A 551 18.10 16.69 -1.45
CA TYR A 551 16.84 16.83 -0.73
C TYR A 551 15.89 15.66 -0.98
N VAL A 552 15.02 15.37 -0.02
CA VAL A 552 13.79 14.59 -0.17
C VAL A 552 12.63 15.46 0.31
N THR A 553 11.60 15.61 -0.52
CA THR A 553 10.46 16.51 -0.25
C THR A 553 9.15 15.76 -0.38
N ALA A 554 8.21 16.04 0.53
CA ALA A 554 6.90 15.43 0.57
C ALA A 554 5.78 16.45 0.34
N TRP A 555 4.76 16.05 -0.40
CA TRP A 555 3.50 16.79 -0.58
C TRP A 555 2.31 15.90 -0.30
N ASN A 556 1.41 16.37 0.57
CA ASN A 556 0.10 15.75 0.75
C ASN A 556 -0.72 15.88 -0.55
N LEU A 557 -1.46 14.82 -0.86
CA LEU A 557 -2.34 14.74 -2.02
C LEU A 557 -3.81 14.80 -1.59
N ARG A 558 -4.64 15.29 -2.50
CA ARG A 558 -6.10 15.19 -2.44
C ARG A 558 -6.54 13.79 -2.87
N PRO A 559 -7.77 13.35 -2.54
CA PRO A 559 -8.27 12.03 -2.96
C PRO A 559 -8.29 11.77 -4.47
N ASP A 560 -8.30 12.82 -5.30
CA ASP A 560 -8.22 12.70 -6.77
C ASP A 560 -6.79 12.62 -7.31
N GLY A 561 -5.78 12.64 -6.43
CA GLY A 561 -4.36 12.54 -6.75
C GLY A 561 -3.69 13.88 -7.04
N THR A 562 -4.37 15.02 -6.97
CA THR A 562 -3.69 16.32 -7.15
C THR A 562 -3.03 16.76 -5.84
N PHE A 563 -2.14 17.74 -5.89
CA PHE A 563 -1.52 18.30 -4.70
C PHE A 563 -2.57 18.97 -3.81
N ALA A 564 -2.47 18.77 -2.50
CA ALA A 564 -3.24 19.56 -1.53
C ALA A 564 -2.79 21.03 -1.58
N SER A 565 -1.48 21.24 -1.72
CA SER A 565 -0.77 22.49 -1.93
C SER A 565 0.51 22.22 -2.75
N THR A 566 0.90 23.13 -3.64
CA THR A 566 2.20 23.06 -4.34
C THR A 566 3.39 23.37 -3.43
N GLU A 567 3.13 24.01 -2.28
CA GLU A 567 4.11 24.16 -1.22
C GLU A 567 4.42 22.81 -0.57
N ALA A 568 5.70 22.56 -0.36
CA ALA A 568 6.16 21.35 0.31
C ALA A 568 5.53 21.22 1.70
N THR A 569 4.98 20.04 2.00
CA THR A 569 4.50 19.73 3.34
C THR A 569 5.69 19.61 4.30
N HIS A 570 6.72 18.89 3.89
CA HIS A 570 8.00 18.81 4.60
C HIS A 570 9.14 18.63 3.60
N ARG A 571 10.32 19.15 3.94
CA ARG A 571 11.58 18.95 3.20
C ARG A 571 12.63 18.39 4.16
N PHE A 572 13.36 17.39 3.69
CA PHE A 572 14.50 16.78 4.37
C PHE A 572 15.75 17.02 3.53
N GLN A 573 16.76 17.66 4.12
CA GLN A 573 18.07 17.82 3.48
C GLN A 573 18.90 16.56 3.75
N THR A 574 19.47 15.97 2.71
CA THR A 574 20.25 14.73 2.84
C THR A 574 21.63 15.00 3.41
N ARG A 575 22.26 13.95 3.95
CA ARG A 575 23.57 14.03 4.62
C ARG A 575 24.72 14.42 3.67
N THR A 576 24.59 14.04 2.40
CA THR A 576 25.58 14.22 1.32
C THR A 576 24.90 14.82 0.09
N SER A 577 25.66 14.99 -1.00
CA SER A 577 25.08 15.32 -2.31
C SER A 577 24.28 14.16 -2.93
N GLY A 578 24.45 12.93 -2.44
CA GLY A 578 23.99 11.68 -3.07
C GLY A 578 24.92 11.16 -4.17
N GLY A 579 25.75 12.04 -4.77
CA GLY A 579 26.59 11.68 -5.91
C GLY A 579 25.76 11.27 -7.13
N TRP A 580 25.79 9.98 -7.48
CA TRP A 580 25.04 9.39 -8.59
C TRP A 580 23.64 8.92 -8.19
N ALA A 581 23.40 8.61 -6.91
CA ALA A 581 22.08 8.23 -6.40
C ALA A 581 21.82 8.87 -5.02
N ASN A 582 20.70 9.56 -4.96
CA ASN A 582 19.93 9.97 -3.79
C ASN A 582 18.50 9.37 -3.92
N ALA A 583 18.44 8.10 -4.32
CA ALA A 583 17.22 7.43 -4.74
C ALA A 583 16.40 6.99 -3.53
N ILE A 584 15.09 7.18 -3.62
CA ILE A 584 14.13 6.71 -2.63
C ILE A 584 13.34 5.50 -3.12
N ALA A 585 13.14 4.51 -2.26
CA ALA A 585 12.18 3.44 -2.47
C ALA A 585 11.28 3.29 -1.24
N VAL A 586 9.97 3.41 -1.46
CA VAL A 586 8.94 3.41 -0.42
C VAL A 586 8.54 1.99 -0.07
N CYS A 587 8.49 1.67 1.23
CA CYS A 587 7.98 0.41 1.75
C CYS A 587 6.53 0.23 1.29
N PRO A 588 6.12 -0.96 0.80
CA PRO A 588 4.77 -1.17 0.28
C PRO A 588 3.67 -1.08 1.34
N ASN A 589 4.03 -1.14 2.63
CA ASN A 589 3.07 -1.02 3.73
C ASN A 589 3.44 0.12 4.68
N LEU A 590 2.45 0.59 5.41
CA LEU A 590 2.66 1.54 6.49
C LEU A 590 3.21 0.87 7.74
N GLY A 591 4.01 1.63 8.48
CA GLY A 591 4.45 1.27 9.81
C GLY A 591 3.33 1.25 10.84
N PRO A 592 3.59 0.70 12.05
CA PRO A 592 2.60 0.51 13.10
C PRO A 592 2.03 1.82 13.66
N LYS A 593 2.67 2.97 13.40
CA LYS A 593 2.13 4.30 13.78
C LYS A 593 1.57 5.08 12.57
N GLY A 594 1.39 4.42 11.43
CA GLY A 594 0.99 5.05 10.17
C GLY A 594 2.16 5.73 9.43
N GLU A 595 3.40 5.40 9.81
CA GLU A 595 4.61 5.92 9.20
C GLU A 595 4.78 5.36 7.78
N VAL A 596 5.18 6.20 6.83
CA VAL A 596 5.73 5.74 5.55
C VAL A 596 7.22 5.48 5.77
N PHE A 597 7.64 4.22 5.70
CA PHE A 597 9.06 3.89 5.66
C PHE A 597 9.57 3.96 4.22
N MET A 598 10.79 4.47 4.04
CA MET A 598 11.46 4.46 2.74
C MET A 598 12.97 4.34 2.93
N THR A 599 13.61 3.65 2.00
CA THR A 599 15.07 3.68 1.90
C THR A 599 15.49 4.93 1.13
N LEU A 600 16.61 5.51 1.54
CA LEU A 600 17.35 6.54 0.83
C LEU A 600 18.76 6.02 0.60
N THR A 601 19.12 5.77 -0.64
CA THR A 601 20.46 5.30 -1.01
C THR A 601 21.40 6.46 -1.27
N ASP A 602 22.66 6.30 -0.90
CA ASP A 602 23.71 7.24 -1.25
C ASP A 602 24.87 6.53 -1.95
N SER A 603 25.30 7.08 -3.08
CA SER A 603 26.43 6.53 -3.83
C SER A 603 27.77 7.23 -3.55
N GLU A 604 27.77 8.43 -2.97
CA GLU A 604 28.99 9.22 -2.71
C GLU A 604 29.84 8.58 -1.61
N GLU A 605 29.17 8.17 -0.56
CA GLU A 605 29.68 7.54 0.63
C GLU A 605 29.27 6.06 0.72
N GLY A 606 28.21 5.62 0.03
CA GLY A 606 27.81 4.21 -0.04
C GLY A 606 27.16 3.72 1.25
N PHE A 607 25.99 4.27 1.54
CA PHE A 607 25.12 3.83 2.62
C PHE A 607 23.67 3.70 2.12
N VAL A 608 22.86 3.00 2.91
CA VAL A 608 21.40 3.02 2.81
C VAL A 608 20.86 3.55 4.13
N GLN A 609 20.07 4.62 4.06
CA GLN A 609 19.40 5.21 5.20
C GLN A 609 17.93 4.82 5.19
N MET A 610 17.38 4.46 6.35
CA MET A 610 15.94 4.26 6.51
C MET A 610 15.32 5.56 7.02
N LEU A 611 14.39 6.10 6.26
CA LEU A 611 13.57 7.25 6.66
C LEU A 611 12.18 6.76 7.08
N ALA A 612 11.63 7.39 8.11
CA ALA A 612 10.20 7.33 8.43
C ALA A 612 9.59 8.71 8.16
N TYR A 613 8.36 8.73 7.65
CA TYR A 613 7.62 9.96 7.39
C TYR A 613 6.19 9.86 7.93
N THR A 614 5.73 10.90 8.60
CA THR A 614 4.30 11.14 8.83
C THR A 614 3.95 12.59 8.51
N SER A 615 2.75 12.85 8.00
CA SER A 615 2.33 14.21 7.62
C SER A 615 2.26 15.19 8.80
N ASP A 616 2.25 14.72 10.05
CA ASP A 616 2.24 15.55 11.25
C ASP A 616 3.65 15.84 11.82
N LYS A 617 4.63 14.95 11.61
CA LYS A 617 5.98 15.08 12.19
C LYS A 617 7.09 15.32 11.16
N GLY A 618 6.81 15.10 9.89
CA GLY A 618 7.81 15.15 8.83
C GLY A 618 8.71 13.91 8.82
N PHE A 619 9.96 14.10 8.41
CA PHE A 619 10.93 13.03 8.23
C PHE A 619 11.73 12.75 9.50
N GLU A 620 11.99 11.48 9.75
CA GLU A 620 12.88 10.97 10.79
C GLU A 620 13.89 10.02 10.15
N VAL A 621 15.18 10.19 10.46
CA VAL A 621 16.20 9.17 10.15
C VAL A 621 16.09 8.07 11.21
N VAL A 622 15.66 6.91 10.77
CA VAL A 622 15.39 5.74 11.63
C VAL A 622 16.68 4.98 11.91
N ASP A 623 17.43 4.68 10.86
CA ASP A 623 18.69 3.95 10.93
C ASP A 623 19.52 4.21 9.65
N GLU A 624 20.82 3.90 9.70
CA GLU A 624 21.70 3.98 8.54
C GLU A 624 22.65 2.78 8.51
N LEU A 625 22.68 2.10 7.37
CA LEU A 625 23.58 1.00 7.12
C LEU A 625 24.67 1.44 6.14
N LYS A 626 25.87 1.65 6.66
CA LYS A 626 27.07 1.90 5.85
C LYS A 626 27.57 0.59 5.23
N LEU A 627 27.66 0.55 3.90
CA LEU A 627 28.13 -0.62 3.16
C LEU A 627 29.58 -0.45 2.65
N SER A 628 29.97 0.79 2.35
CA SER A 628 31.35 1.09 1.96
C SER A 628 32.29 1.16 3.16
N THR A 629 33.54 0.75 2.94
CA THR A 629 34.66 0.93 3.88
C THR A 629 35.63 2.00 3.37
N GLU A 630 36.70 2.29 4.12
CA GLU A 630 37.78 3.18 3.63
C GLU A 630 38.48 2.63 2.37
N GLN A 631 38.38 1.32 2.12
CA GLN A 631 39.12 0.62 1.06
C GLN A 631 38.24 0.28 -0.16
N GLU A 632 36.92 0.18 0.04
CA GLU A 632 35.96 -0.21 -1.01
C GLU A 632 34.72 0.68 -0.95
N LEU A 633 34.45 1.40 -2.06
CA LEU A 633 33.26 2.21 -2.25
C LEU A 633 32.21 1.41 -3.04
N VAL A 634 31.18 0.93 -2.37
CA VAL A 634 30.10 0.11 -2.94
C VAL A 634 29.23 0.91 -3.92
N MET A 635 29.11 2.23 -3.74
CA MET A 635 28.24 3.12 -4.52
C MET A 635 26.80 2.57 -4.62
N CYS A 636 26.04 2.65 -3.53
CA CYS A 636 24.65 2.19 -3.48
C CYS A 636 23.81 2.88 -4.57
N ALA A 637 23.09 2.08 -5.35
CA ALA A 637 22.24 2.57 -6.45
C ALA A 637 20.78 2.61 -6.03
N THR A 638 19.94 1.66 -6.45
CA THR A 638 18.52 1.61 -6.08
C THR A 638 18.22 0.41 -5.20
N THR A 639 17.11 0.50 -4.46
CA THR A 639 16.57 -0.56 -3.61
C THR A 639 15.18 -0.97 -4.07
N VAL A 640 14.82 -2.23 -3.83
CA VAL A 640 13.47 -2.77 -3.98
C VAL A 640 13.08 -3.53 -2.71
N TRP A 641 11.82 -3.41 -2.31
CA TRP A 641 11.26 -4.06 -1.13
C TRP A 641 10.60 -5.40 -1.51
N LEU A 642 10.78 -6.42 -0.68
CA LEU A 642 10.19 -7.75 -0.83
C LEU A 642 9.20 -8.05 0.29
#